data_AF-A0A1H0YRE1-F1
#
_entry.id   AF-A0A1H0YRE1-F1
#
_cell.length_a   1.000
_cell.length_b   1.000
_cell.length_c   1.000
_cell.angle_alpha   90.00
_cell.angle_beta   90.00
_cell.angle_gamma   90.00
#
_symmetry.space_group_name_H-M   'P 1'
#
loop_
_entity.id
_entity.type
_entity.pdbx_description
1 polymer ?
#
loop_
_entity_poly.entity_id
_entity_poly.type
_entity_poly.pdbx_seq_one_letter_code
_entity_poly.pdbx_strand_id
1 'polypeptide(L)'
;MPNENRSMPTPEANSTNHPHGRGLHVERFGGNVAVLDHPDADDPERGFFSLVPSLPADGAVLASAAAIRHAGFLDALRQACRQALPPALPPAPPPTTPHPPRRLWVAVAGLTEPGPHGRSVAEELAAELDTDVLVPGGRLALIPGGSLYTAGGRWQLFRSGQSPRSHVVRYPTPRWEQLLPPDPVIESGLIAEPIPAGLRIREAEQTPPSLDELDLTVPQSRHHPRLVLGSPGEAALPVDRLAPLLARLSGMLRTRWELVPSTTAEGAPERVRDLAGRLGNDVLATTGRVLHDGSGDEQVVVDDDGGEAWSPFPVSLWHPAGGTARVALTAPAPRGWVRLSPLVYRPTAAGPAEPAPEELVARVVPGGLALLPLAQATTGGAADGIAFEQHRMTVSVGLPYLPVPPEAPGVLRQLLDGLTPGQRARVRLLILGIADERMRAELTTIAGEPNGRAPAYPPISPADDVADSTGTPLDEAHSPGTTEDEPVAPPPSAERGEPTDEMDSQQRPAVQATPLPTHRPRTVSEPPAELLSEPARRPSTPAPAEPATPAPHGEAPEDPAAAPPEPVPDREPISPAPAEPARPRLVAAQASEAGTPHHHRSTSEERSRFARALGSDFDEALPGVNTVLATHPALREHEGEEAKADFVAVILYTGRGQHGGNAVNRLLRTGHTGSARDYVACLTSGLRRLPVHRGPSFRFGGSPEEEVDGCEPGAVLSEPGFLSATAADDLSTHEEHGDVVIWSHSARRVSLFGRNSLPEEVVFPSGSRFKVLSTADEGSARPAVLLRELRPDERTSHDELDETDLAVLPKLRRALNRRHDAEPRVLTEQDQLDRMSSPVGLVPAELRDGTEAHPPAGAPEPARPDDAAGLATTAR
;
A
#
# COMPACT_ATOMS: atom_id res chain seq x y z
N MET A 1 -33.91 20.73 -40.45
CA MET A 1 -35.19 21.43 -40.69
C MET A 1 -35.92 21.52 -39.35
N PRO A 2 -36.34 22.71 -38.90
CA PRO A 2 -36.84 23.82 -39.73
C PRO A 2 -35.85 24.97 -40.01
N ASN A 3 -35.98 25.48 -41.24
CA ASN A 3 -35.52 26.71 -41.89
C ASN A 3 -34.53 27.70 -41.24
N GLU A 4 -33.48 27.92 -42.02
CA GLU A 4 -32.68 29.15 -42.11
C GLU A 4 -33.53 30.40 -42.45
N ASN A 5 -33.20 31.55 -41.86
CA ASN A 5 -32.86 32.80 -42.57
C ASN A 5 -32.84 34.02 -41.63
N ARG A 6 -31.65 34.56 -41.32
CA ARG A 6 -31.44 36.03 -41.28
C ARG A 6 -29.96 36.45 -41.25
N SER A 7 -29.51 36.87 -42.43
CA SER A 7 -28.62 38.02 -42.69
C SER A 7 -27.41 38.29 -41.79
N MET A 8 -26.22 38.05 -42.35
CA MET A 8 -25.00 38.77 -41.98
C MET A 8 -25.16 40.29 -42.19
N PRO A 9 -24.57 41.14 -41.31
CA PRO A 9 -24.15 42.48 -41.65
C PRO A 9 -22.69 42.49 -42.17
N THR A 10 -22.42 43.23 -43.24
CA THR A 10 -21.06 43.50 -43.74
C THR A 10 -20.31 44.52 -42.88
N PRO A 11 -18.97 44.53 -42.88
CA PRO A 11 -18.17 45.36 -41.98
C PRO A 11 -17.79 46.72 -42.58
N GLU A 12 -18.05 47.82 -41.88
CA GLU A 12 -17.38 49.11 -42.14
C GLU A 12 -16.96 49.84 -40.84
N ALA A 13 -15.66 50.13 -40.81
CA ALA A 13 -14.99 51.32 -40.23
C ALA A 13 -15.19 51.77 -38.76
N ASN A 14 -14.08 51.65 -38.02
CA ASN A 14 -13.48 52.63 -37.09
C ASN A 14 -14.09 52.95 -35.70
N SER A 15 -13.29 52.58 -34.69
CA SER A 15 -12.86 53.42 -33.54
C SER A 15 -13.94 54.17 -32.74
N THR A 16 -14.29 53.75 -31.51
CA THR A 16 -13.39 53.81 -30.33
C THR A 16 -14.07 53.19 -29.10
N ASN A 17 -13.28 52.87 -28.07
CA ASN A 17 -13.70 52.47 -26.72
C ASN A 17 -14.55 51.19 -26.60
N HIS A 18 -13.88 50.09 -26.23
CA HIS A 18 -14.47 49.03 -25.39
C HIS A 18 -13.61 48.88 -24.13
N PRO A 19 -14.20 48.79 -22.93
CA PRO A 19 -13.44 48.61 -21.68
C PRO A 19 -12.92 47.17 -21.53
N HIS A 20 -11.94 47.01 -20.65
CA HIS A 20 -11.12 45.81 -20.45
C HIS A 20 -11.89 44.50 -20.19
N GLY A 21 -11.32 43.37 -20.63
CA GLY A 21 -11.55 42.05 -19.99
C GLY A 21 -12.19 40.94 -20.84
N ARG A 22 -11.66 40.63 -22.02
CA ARG A 22 -11.97 39.37 -22.75
C ARG A 22 -10.71 38.78 -23.37
N GLY A 23 -10.26 37.64 -22.85
CA GLY A 23 -9.11 36.90 -23.35
C GLY A 23 -8.64 35.87 -22.33
N LEU A 24 -8.00 34.82 -22.82
CA LEU A 24 -7.51 33.69 -22.03
C LEU A 24 -6.57 34.11 -20.90
N HIS A 25 -6.69 33.48 -19.75
CA HIS A 25 -5.76 33.61 -18.63
C HIS A 25 -5.02 32.29 -18.35
N VAL A 26 -3.76 32.43 -17.94
CA VAL A 26 -2.90 31.31 -17.50
C VAL A 26 -2.73 31.41 -15.99
N GLU A 27 -3.12 30.37 -15.27
CA GLU A 27 -3.18 30.35 -13.80
C GLU A 27 -2.46 29.13 -13.22
N ARG A 28 -1.87 29.29 -12.02
CA ARG A 28 -1.12 28.22 -11.33
C ARG A 28 -1.97 27.57 -10.24
N PHE A 29 -1.98 26.23 -10.27
CA PHE A 29 -2.61 25.35 -9.29
C PHE A 29 -1.51 24.50 -8.63
N GLY A 30 -0.87 25.04 -7.60
CA GLY A 30 0.32 24.43 -7.00
C GLY A 30 1.51 24.45 -7.96
N GLY A 31 2.01 23.28 -8.33
CA GLY A 31 3.03 23.10 -9.37
C GLY A 31 2.46 22.98 -10.78
N ASN A 32 1.14 22.82 -10.92
CA ASN A 32 0.44 22.68 -12.18
C ASN A 32 -0.02 24.04 -12.74
N VAL A 33 -0.33 24.10 -14.03
CA VAL A 33 -0.79 25.31 -14.71
C VAL A 33 -2.06 24.99 -15.51
N ALA A 34 -3.02 25.91 -15.55
CA ALA A 34 -4.20 25.78 -16.42
C ALA A 34 -4.40 27.01 -17.31
N VAL A 35 -4.89 26.78 -18.54
CA VAL A 35 -5.40 27.82 -19.44
C VAL A 35 -6.92 27.89 -19.30
N LEU A 36 -7.45 29.08 -19.07
CA LEU A 36 -8.86 29.33 -18.76
C LEU A 36 -9.37 30.50 -19.62
N ASP A 37 -10.69 30.59 -19.82
CA ASP A 37 -11.32 31.64 -20.67
C ASP A 37 -12.12 32.65 -19.84
N HIS A 38 -12.79 32.20 -18.77
CA HIS A 38 -13.52 33.10 -17.87
C HIS A 38 -13.61 32.53 -16.45
N PRO A 39 -13.28 33.29 -15.38
CA PRO A 39 -13.26 32.79 -14.01
C PRO A 39 -14.60 32.15 -13.60
N ASP A 40 -15.71 32.89 -13.72
CA ASP A 40 -17.04 32.43 -13.27
C ASP A 40 -17.62 31.26 -14.10
N ALA A 41 -17.19 31.09 -15.35
CA ALA A 41 -17.68 30.00 -16.21
C ALA A 41 -16.89 28.70 -16.00
N ASP A 42 -15.60 28.83 -15.66
CA ASP A 42 -14.67 27.71 -15.50
C ASP A 42 -14.56 27.25 -14.03
N ASP A 43 -15.23 27.89 -13.05
CA ASP A 43 -15.24 27.52 -11.62
C ASP A 43 -15.31 26.00 -11.30
N PRO A 44 -16.22 25.18 -11.89
CA PRO A 44 -16.22 23.74 -11.63
C PRO A 44 -14.97 23.01 -12.16
N GLU A 45 -14.34 23.52 -13.22
CA GLU A 45 -13.09 22.98 -13.79
C GLU A 45 -11.87 23.51 -13.00
N ARG A 46 -11.90 24.75 -12.51
CA ARG A 46 -10.92 25.31 -11.55
C ARG A 46 -10.87 24.49 -10.26
N GLY A 47 -12.03 24.10 -9.73
CA GLY A 47 -12.14 23.20 -8.58
C GLY A 47 -11.53 21.81 -8.85
N PHE A 48 -11.69 21.28 -10.06
CA PHE A 48 -11.03 20.03 -10.46
C PHE A 48 -9.50 20.20 -10.58
N PHE A 49 -9.04 21.27 -11.24
CA PHE A 49 -7.60 21.51 -11.48
C PHE A 49 -6.80 21.70 -10.18
N SER A 50 -7.42 22.14 -9.09
CA SER A 50 -6.77 22.20 -7.77
C SER A 50 -6.58 20.83 -7.11
N LEU A 51 -7.35 19.81 -7.50
CA LEU A 51 -7.20 18.42 -7.02
C LEU A 51 -6.13 17.64 -7.78
N VAL A 52 -5.78 18.06 -9.00
CA VAL A 52 -4.78 17.37 -9.83
C VAL A 52 -3.41 17.41 -9.13
N PRO A 53 -2.79 16.26 -8.79
CA PRO A 53 -1.52 16.23 -8.06
C PRO A 53 -0.41 16.96 -8.81
N SER A 54 0.41 17.75 -8.10
CA SER A 54 1.66 18.30 -8.62
C SER A 54 2.83 17.40 -8.18
N LEU A 55 3.56 16.81 -9.12
CA LEU A 55 4.69 15.93 -8.83
C LEU A 55 6.03 16.71 -8.98
N PRO A 56 7.02 16.59 -8.09
CA PRO A 56 8.22 17.44 -8.13
C PRO A 56 9.09 17.34 -9.40
N ALA A 57 8.98 16.25 -10.16
CA ALA A 57 9.73 16.01 -11.40
C ALA A 57 8.95 16.34 -12.69
N ASP A 58 7.63 16.50 -12.59
CA ASP A 58 6.70 16.56 -13.72
C ASP A 58 5.79 17.79 -13.61
N GLY A 59 5.73 18.62 -14.66
CA GLY A 59 4.74 19.69 -14.74
C GLY A 59 3.47 19.21 -15.45
N ALA A 60 2.27 19.52 -14.92
CA ALA A 60 1.02 19.31 -15.64
C ALA A 60 0.43 20.65 -16.13
N VAL A 61 -0.02 20.66 -17.39
CA VAL A 61 -0.70 21.77 -18.06
C VAL A 61 -2.10 21.33 -18.46
N LEU A 62 -3.12 22.02 -17.96
CA LEU A 62 -4.53 21.73 -18.22
C LEU A 62 -5.18 22.88 -18.99
N ALA A 63 -6.38 22.66 -19.54
CA ALA A 63 -7.16 23.72 -20.16
C ALA A 63 -8.66 23.52 -19.92
N SER A 64 -9.41 24.61 -19.70
CA SER A 64 -10.87 24.52 -19.66
C SER A 64 -11.45 24.21 -21.03
N ALA A 65 -12.63 23.59 -21.06
CA ALA A 65 -13.33 23.32 -22.31
C ALA A 65 -13.66 24.62 -23.08
N ALA A 66 -13.85 25.73 -22.38
CA ALA A 66 -14.01 27.06 -22.98
C ALA A 66 -12.70 27.55 -23.62
N ALA A 67 -11.57 27.45 -22.90
CA ALA A 67 -10.27 27.89 -23.38
C ALA A 67 -9.83 27.21 -24.68
N ILE A 68 -10.04 25.89 -24.80
CA ILE A 68 -9.67 25.09 -25.99
C ILE A 68 -10.36 25.59 -27.27
N ARG A 69 -11.56 26.19 -27.16
CA ARG A 69 -12.33 26.72 -28.30
C ARG A 69 -11.95 28.16 -28.69
N HIS A 70 -11.10 28.82 -27.92
CA HIS A 70 -10.73 30.22 -28.16
C HIS A 70 -9.60 30.33 -29.21
N ALA A 71 -9.70 31.27 -30.16
CA ALA A 71 -8.75 31.37 -31.28
C ALA A 71 -7.27 31.57 -30.86
N GLY A 72 -7.04 32.21 -29.72
CA GLY A 72 -5.70 32.39 -29.12
C GLY A 72 -5.17 31.23 -28.28
N PHE A 73 -5.85 30.07 -28.27
CA PHE A 73 -5.56 28.96 -27.35
C PHE A 73 -4.12 28.45 -27.43
N LEU A 74 -3.59 28.22 -28.64
CA LEU A 74 -2.25 27.63 -28.81
C LEU A 74 -1.13 28.53 -28.26
N ASP A 75 -1.28 29.84 -28.29
CA ASP A 75 -0.30 30.79 -27.74
C ASP A 75 -0.36 30.82 -26.21
N ALA A 76 -1.58 30.81 -25.64
CA ALA A 76 -1.78 30.69 -24.20
C ALA A 76 -1.31 29.33 -23.67
N LEU A 77 -1.47 28.25 -24.44
CA LEU A 77 -0.96 26.92 -24.13
C LEU A 77 0.57 26.90 -24.12
N ARG A 78 1.24 27.45 -25.15
CA ARG A 78 2.71 27.60 -25.17
C ARG A 78 3.19 28.42 -23.97
N GLN A 79 2.48 29.50 -23.60
CA GLN A 79 2.77 30.28 -22.40
C GLN A 79 2.62 29.46 -21.11
N ALA A 80 1.57 28.64 -20.99
CA ALA A 80 1.34 27.77 -19.85
C ALA A 80 2.42 26.68 -19.71
N CYS A 81 2.80 26.04 -20.81
CA CYS A 81 3.90 25.07 -20.86
C CYS A 81 5.22 25.67 -20.36
N ARG A 82 5.57 26.88 -20.80
CA ARG A 82 6.77 27.59 -20.31
C ARG A 82 6.67 27.98 -18.81
N GLN A 83 5.47 28.15 -18.27
CA GLN A 83 5.25 28.46 -16.84
C GLN A 83 5.21 27.21 -15.94
N ALA A 84 4.85 26.05 -16.47
CA ALA A 84 4.83 24.78 -15.73
C ALA A 84 6.24 24.22 -15.52
N LEU A 85 7.19 24.61 -16.37
CA LEU A 85 8.59 24.24 -16.22
C LEU A 85 9.25 25.08 -15.11
N PRO A 86 9.88 24.46 -14.09
CA PRO A 86 10.69 25.19 -13.12
C PRO A 86 11.91 25.80 -13.83
N PRO A 87 12.40 26.97 -13.40
CA PRO A 87 13.54 27.64 -14.05
C PRO A 87 14.72 26.69 -14.20
N ALA A 88 15.43 26.80 -15.33
CA ALA A 88 16.66 26.04 -15.53
C ALA A 88 17.65 26.45 -14.42
N LEU A 89 18.15 25.46 -13.67
CA LEU A 89 19.31 25.71 -12.82
C LEU A 89 20.47 26.13 -13.73
N PRO A 90 21.35 27.07 -13.31
CA PRO A 90 22.61 27.30 -14.01
C PRO A 90 23.41 25.99 -14.08
N PRO A 91 24.30 25.81 -15.08
CA PRO A 91 25.04 24.58 -15.27
C PRO A 91 25.95 24.29 -14.06
N ALA A 92 25.44 23.48 -13.13
CA ALA A 92 26.22 22.84 -12.09
C ALA A 92 27.10 21.74 -12.72
N PRO A 93 28.24 21.39 -12.10
CA PRO A 93 28.99 20.21 -12.51
C PRO A 93 28.08 18.97 -12.45
N PRO A 94 28.28 17.98 -13.34
CA PRO A 94 27.35 16.86 -13.47
C PRO A 94 27.22 16.11 -12.14
N PRO A 95 26.00 15.96 -11.60
CA PRO A 95 25.79 15.09 -10.45
C PRO A 95 26.11 13.64 -10.84
N THR A 96 26.61 12.88 -9.88
CA THR A 96 27.01 11.46 -10.07
C THR A 96 25.82 10.51 -10.28
N THR A 97 24.59 11.03 -10.25
CA THR A 97 23.36 10.30 -10.55
C THR A 97 22.61 11.02 -11.69
N PRO A 98 22.15 10.30 -12.73
CA PRO A 98 21.37 10.91 -13.79
C PRO A 98 20.00 11.33 -13.23
N HIS A 99 19.72 12.64 -13.21
CA HIS A 99 18.37 13.12 -12.96
C HIS A 99 17.42 12.56 -14.03
N PRO A 100 16.21 12.09 -13.65
CA PRO A 100 15.22 11.67 -14.64
C PRO A 100 14.91 12.87 -15.57
N PRO A 101 14.71 12.63 -16.87
CA PRO A 101 14.37 13.71 -17.80
C PRO A 101 13.07 14.38 -17.32
N ARG A 102 13.07 15.71 -17.27
CA ARG A 102 11.88 16.51 -16.94
C ARG A 102 10.76 16.14 -17.92
N ARG A 103 9.54 15.95 -17.41
CA ARG A 103 8.35 15.63 -18.23
C ARG A 103 7.29 16.71 -18.09
N LEU A 104 6.62 17.00 -19.20
CA LEU A 104 5.52 17.94 -19.27
C LEU A 104 4.25 17.22 -19.75
N TRP A 105 3.29 17.05 -18.85
CA TRP A 105 1.99 16.44 -19.14
C TRP A 105 1.02 17.52 -19.62
N VAL A 106 0.69 17.51 -20.91
CA VAL A 106 -0.26 18.46 -21.50
C VAL A 106 -1.61 17.77 -21.65
N ALA A 107 -2.49 18.02 -20.69
CA ALA A 107 -3.80 17.41 -20.54
C ALA A 107 -4.85 18.04 -21.49
N VAL A 108 -4.57 17.95 -22.79
CA VAL A 108 -5.40 18.53 -23.86
C VAL A 108 -5.47 17.53 -25.03
N ALA A 109 -6.68 17.12 -25.41
CA ALA A 109 -6.91 16.20 -26.53
C ALA A 109 -6.69 16.87 -27.90
N GLY A 110 -6.45 16.06 -28.95
CA GLY A 110 -6.27 16.53 -30.33
C GLY A 110 -4.87 17.06 -30.67
N LEU A 111 -3.98 17.26 -29.69
CA LEU A 111 -2.61 17.77 -29.93
C LEU A 111 -1.66 16.81 -30.66
N THR A 112 -2.09 15.56 -30.84
CA THR A 112 -1.35 14.49 -31.54
C THR A 112 -1.51 14.53 -33.06
N GLU A 113 -2.52 15.25 -33.58
CA GLU A 113 -2.80 15.28 -35.01
C GLU A 113 -1.76 16.13 -35.78
N PRO A 114 -1.24 15.65 -36.94
CA PRO A 114 -0.35 16.46 -37.78
C PRO A 114 -1.08 17.67 -38.36
N GLY A 115 -0.55 18.87 -38.12
CA GLY A 115 -1.04 20.09 -38.74
C GLY A 115 -0.69 20.20 -40.22
N PRO A 116 -1.05 21.32 -40.89
CA PRO A 116 -0.81 21.54 -42.32
C PRO A 116 0.67 21.45 -42.76
N HIS A 117 1.60 21.55 -41.80
CA HIS A 117 3.05 21.44 -42.02
C HIS A 117 3.60 20.04 -41.74
N GLY A 118 2.75 19.04 -41.51
CA GLY A 118 3.12 17.64 -41.33
C GLY A 118 3.69 17.28 -39.95
N ARG A 119 3.74 18.22 -39.01
CA ARG A 119 4.10 18.00 -37.60
C ARG A 119 2.89 18.23 -36.71
N SER A 120 2.82 17.52 -35.58
CA SER A 120 1.77 17.77 -34.57
C SER A 120 2.15 18.91 -33.63
N VAL A 121 1.16 19.49 -32.95
CA VAL A 121 1.41 20.53 -31.93
C VAL A 121 2.27 19.97 -30.79
N ALA A 122 2.13 18.68 -30.46
CA ALA A 122 2.97 18.03 -29.47
C ALA A 122 4.44 17.89 -29.92
N GLU A 123 4.71 17.61 -31.19
CA GLU A 123 6.07 17.61 -31.77
C GLU A 123 6.69 18.99 -31.75
N GLU A 124 5.92 20.04 -32.08
CA GLU A 124 6.38 21.42 -31.99
C GLU A 124 6.72 21.81 -30.55
N LEU A 125 5.85 21.50 -29.58
CA LEU A 125 6.09 21.78 -28.16
C LEU A 125 7.33 21.06 -27.62
N ALA A 126 7.51 19.77 -27.95
CA ALA A 126 8.67 19.00 -27.51
C ALA A 126 9.99 19.54 -28.11
N ALA A 127 9.96 20.04 -29.35
CA ALA A 127 11.11 20.65 -30.00
C ALA A 127 11.39 22.09 -29.52
N GLU A 128 10.36 22.88 -29.20
CA GLU A 128 10.48 24.26 -28.70
C GLU A 128 11.00 24.32 -27.26
N LEU A 129 10.58 23.37 -26.42
CA LEU A 129 10.87 23.35 -24.97
C LEU A 129 12.04 22.44 -24.59
N ASP A 130 12.62 21.71 -25.55
CA ASP A 130 13.68 20.69 -25.36
C ASP A 130 13.39 19.77 -24.15
N THR A 131 12.16 19.26 -24.09
CA THR A 131 11.59 18.54 -22.95
C THR A 131 10.69 17.41 -23.43
N ASP A 132 10.61 16.31 -22.67
CA ASP A 132 9.69 15.20 -22.94
C ASP A 132 8.23 15.66 -22.70
N VAL A 133 7.43 15.73 -23.78
CA VAL A 133 6.02 16.16 -23.71
C VAL A 133 5.11 14.94 -23.81
N LEU A 134 4.18 14.80 -22.87
CA LEU A 134 3.13 13.77 -22.91
C LEU A 134 1.77 14.41 -23.20
N VAL A 135 1.10 13.94 -24.25
CA VAL A 135 -0.27 14.35 -24.61
C VAL A 135 -1.20 13.13 -24.70
N PRO A 136 -2.50 13.27 -24.43
CA PRO A 136 -3.45 12.19 -24.56
C PRO A 136 -3.71 11.83 -26.03
N GLY A 137 -3.29 10.63 -26.46
CA GLY A 137 -3.59 10.07 -27.79
C GLY A 137 -4.95 9.36 -27.85
N GLY A 138 -5.95 9.93 -27.20
CA GLY A 138 -7.31 9.39 -27.04
C GLY A 138 -8.20 10.38 -26.30
N ARG A 139 -9.45 10.03 -25.99
CA ARG A 139 -10.35 10.93 -25.26
C ARG A 139 -9.87 11.10 -23.82
N LEU A 140 -9.63 12.35 -23.41
CA LEU A 140 -9.26 12.67 -22.03
C LEU A 140 -10.51 12.71 -21.14
N ALA A 141 -10.47 11.93 -20.06
CA ALA A 141 -11.46 11.94 -18.99
C ALA A 141 -10.84 12.51 -17.70
N LEU A 142 -11.56 13.44 -17.07
CA LEU A 142 -11.22 14.02 -15.77
C LEU A 142 -11.90 13.18 -14.68
N ILE A 143 -11.11 12.44 -13.91
CA ILE A 143 -11.57 11.50 -12.87
C ILE A 143 -11.60 12.24 -11.53
N PRO A 144 -12.74 12.26 -10.80
CA PRO A 144 -12.82 12.84 -9.47
C PRO A 144 -11.66 12.38 -8.56
N GLY A 145 -11.21 13.25 -7.66
CA GLY A 145 -9.95 13.06 -6.92
C GLY A 145 -8.68 13.53 -7.66
N GLY A 146 -8.81 14.06 -8.88
CA GLY A 146 -7.72 14.75 -9.59
C GLY A 146 -6.91 13.90 -10.56
N SER A 147 -7.34 12.67 -10.87
CA SER A 147 -6.66 11.82 -11.84
C SER A 147 -7.15 12.08 -13.28
N LEU A 148 -6.27 11.85 -14.25
CA LEU A 148 -6.50 12.04 -15.68
C LEU A 148 -6.38 10.68 -16.38
N TYR A 149 -7.34 10.34 -17.24
CA TYR A 149 -7.38 9.04 -17.94
C TYR A 149 -7.58 9.20 -19.45
N THR A 150 -6.89 8.38 -20.26
CA THR A 150 -7.09 8.30 -21.72
C THR A 150 -7.99 7.13 -22.08
N ALA A 151 -9.23 7.43 -22.45
CA ALA A 151 -10.21 6.48 -22.97
C ALA A 151 -9.97 6.19 -24.45
N GLY A 152 -9.86 4.91 -24.81
CA GLY A 152 -9.70 4.47 -26.21
C GLY A 152 -8.34 4.81 -26.83
N GLY A 153 -7.32 5.07 -26.01
CA GLY A 153 -5.97 5.42 -26.43
C GLY A 153 -4.99 5.41 -25.26
N ARG A 154 -3.76 5.86 -25.49
CA ARG A 154 -2.71 6.01 -24.46
C ARG A 154 -2.15 7.42 -24.51
N TRP A 155 -1.57 7.89 -23.41
CA TRP A 155 -0.67 9.04 -23.43
C TRP A 155 0.49 8.75 -24.37
N GLN A 156 0.78 9.69 -25.27
CA GLN A 156 1.87 9.61 -26.23
C GLN A 156 3.00 10.53 -25.79
N LEU A 157 4.21 9.96 -25.68
CA LEU A 157 5.45 10.66 -25.38
C LEU A 157 6.07 11.17 -26.68
N PHE A 158 6.25 12.49 -26.76
CA PHE A 158 6.94 13.21 -27.81
C PHE A 158 8.30 13.73 -27.29
N ARG A 159 9.35 13.51 -28.08
CA ARG A 159 10.70 13.98 -27.81
C ARG A 159 11.27 14.59 -29.09
N SER A 160 12.03 15.68 -28.95
CA SER A 160 12.67 16.36 -30.08
C SER A 160 13.42 15.37 -30.99
N GLY A 161 13.05 15.34 -32.27
CA GLY A 161 13.67 14.49 -33.29
C GLY A 161 13.34 12.99 -33.22
N GLN A 162 12.42 12.53 -32.36
CA GLN A 162 12.01 11.11 -32.27
C GLN A 162 10.53 10.92 -32.59
N SER A 163 10.19 9.80 -33.21
CA SER A 163 8.79 9.40 -33.42
C SER A 163 8.06 9.18 -32.09
N PRO A 164 6.78 9.59 -31.98
CA PRO A 164 6.03 9.44 -30.74
C PRO A 164 5.88 7.99 -30.30
N ARG A 165 5.85 7.78 -28.97
CA ARG A 165 5.73 6.46 -28.36
C ARG A 165 4.56 6.43 -27.38
N SER A 166 3.73 5.39 -27.45
CA SER A 166 2.73 5.11 -26.41
C SER A 166 3.39 4.89 -25.05
N HIS A 167 2.88 5.56 -24.02
CA HIS A 167 3.40 5.51 -22.66
C HIS A 167 2.43 4.77 -21.72
N VAL A 168 1.55 5.49 -21.02
CA VAL A 168 0.60 4.96 -20.01
C VAL A 168 -0.84 5.33 -20.37
N VAL A 169 -1.85 4.93 -19.58
CA VAL A 169 -3.24 5.43 -19.76
C VAL A 169 -3.69 6.42 -18.68
N ARG A 170 -2.96 6.56 -17.57
CA ARG A 170 -3.37 7.45 -16.46
C ARG A 170 -2.25 8.28 -15.82
N TYR A 171 -2.62 9.49 -15.40
CA TYR A 171 -1.82 10.42 -14.61
C TYR A 171 -2.57 10.81 -13.31
N PRO A 172 -1.93 10.81 -12.13
CA PRO A 172 -0.61 10.25 -11.86
C PRO A 172 -0.59 8.75 -12.19
N THR A 173 0.58 8.24 -12.60
CA THR A 173 0.73 6.83 -12.92
C THR A 173 1.00 6.04 -11.63
N PRO A 174 0.08 5.15 -11.19
CA PRO A 174 0.29 4.35 -10.00
C PRO A 174 1.27 3.21 -10.34
N ARG A 175 2.04 2.74 -9.34
CA ARG A 175 3.02 1.65 -9.54
C ARG A 175 2.40 0.39 -10.17
N TRP A 176 1.12 0.11 -9.89
CA TRP A 176 0.41 -1.04 -10.43
C TRP A 176 -0.08 -0.90 -11.89
N GLU A 177 0.04 0.26 -12.55
CA GLU A 177 -0.30 0.41 -13.98
C GLU A 177 0.42 -0.62 -14.84
N GLN A 178 1.72 -0.81 -14.60
CA GLN A 178 2.58 -1.70 -15.39
C GLN A 178 2.24 -3.19 -15.19
N LEU A 179 1.43 -3.51 -14.18
CA LEU A 179 1.01 -4.87 -13.84
C LEU A 179 -0.33 -5.24 -14.47
N LEU A 180 -1.11 -4.26 -14.96
CA LEU A 180 -2.38 -4.54 -15.63
C LEU A 180 -2.16 -5.24 -16.99
N PRO A 181 -3.06 -6.18 -17.37
CA PRO A 181 -3.05 -6.72 -18.73
C PRO A 181 -3.30 -5.60 -19.75
N PRO A 182 -2.55 -5.56 -20.88
CA PRO A 182 -2.70 -4.51 -21.89
C PRO A 182 -3.99 -4.64 -22.70
N ASP A 183 -4.51 -5.87 -22.83
CA ASP A 183 -5.73 -6.23 -23.55
C ASP A 183 -6.77 -6.82 -22.58
N PRO A 184 -8.08 -6.72 -22.88
CA PRO A 184 -9.12 -7.32 -22.05
C PRO A 184 -8.95 -8.84 -21.89
N VAL A 185 -9.14 -9.32 -20.66
CA VAL A 185 -8.98 -10.74 -20.30
C VAL A 185 -10.35 -11.40 -20.28
N ILE A 186 -10.58 -12.35 -21.19
CA ILE A 186 -11.81 -13.14 -21.25
C ILE A 186 -11.57 -14.51 -20.64
N GLU A 187 -12.45 -14.93 -19.72
CA GLU A 187 -12.42 -16.22 -19.03
C GLU A 187 -13.84 -16.61 -18.59
N SER A 188 -14.24 -17.88 -18.79
CA SER A 188 -15.56 -18.38 -18.35
C SER A 188 -16.78 -17.51 -18.76
N GLY A 189 -16.75 -16.87 -19.93
CA GLY A 189 -17.82 -15.98 -20.41
C GLY A 189 -17.86 -14.60 -19.75
N LEU A 190 -16.94 -14.32 -18.83
CA LEU A 190 -16.72 -12.99 -18.26
C LEU A 190 -15.56 -12.29 -18.97
N ILE A 191 -15.59 -10.96 -19.00
CA ILE A 191 -14.52 -10.09 -19.52
C ILE A 191 -14.04 -9.14 -18.41
N ALA A 192 -12.73 -9.02 -18.27
CA ALA A 192 -12.07 -8.02 -17.44
C ALA A 192 -11.37 -6.98 -18.34
N GLU A 193 -11.82 -5.72 -18.32
CA GLU A 193 -11.33 -4.65 -19.19
C GLU A 193 -10.75 -3.44 -18.42
N PRO A 194 -9.76 -2.70 -18.94
CA PRO A 194 -9.13 -1.58 -18.24
C PRO A 194 -10.04 -0.35 -18.02
N ILE A 195 -10.05 0.14 -16.78
CA ILE A 195 -10.74 1.37 -16.36
C ILE A 195 -9.79 2.27 -15.54
N PRO A 196 -10.13 3.53 -15.22
CA PRO A 196 -9.24 4.42 -14.47
C PRO A 196 -8.75 3.85 -13.12
N ALA A 197 -9.62 3.16 -12.40
CA ALA A 197 -9.32 2.60 -11.07
C ALA A 197 -8.63 1.22 -11.09
N GLY A 198 -8.51 0.56 -12.24
CA GLY A 198 -8.04 -0.83 -12.35
C GLY A 198 -8.72 -1.58 -13.49
N LEU A 199 -9.52 -2.60 -13.16
CA LEU A 199 -10.25 -3.43 -14.13
C LEU A 199 -11.74 -3.47 -13.80
N ARG A 200 -12.57 -3.53 -14.84
CA ARG A 200 -14.02 -3.75 -14.79
C ARG A 200 -14.33 -5.18 -15.22
N ILE A 201 -15.11 -5.93 -14.43
CA ILE A 201 -15.50 -7.31 -14.70
C ILE A 201 -17.01 -7.38 -14.98
N ARG A 202 -17.40 -7.89 -16.15
CA ARG A 202 -18.81 -8.08 -16.58
C ARG A 202 -18.97 -9.30 -17.49
N GLU A 203 -20.20 -9.56 -17.95
CA GLU A 203 -20.48 -10.57 -18.99
C GLU A 203 -19.90 -10.15 -20.36
N ALA A 204 -19.33 -11.12 -21.09
CA ALA A 204 -18.61 -10.87 -22.34
C ALA A 204 -19.50 -10.68 -23.58
N GLU A 205 -20.75 -11.18 -23.58
CA GLU A 205 -21.65 -11.13 -24.75
C GLU A 205 -22.25 -9.75 -25.03
N GLN A 206 -21.99 -8.76 -24.17
CA GLN A 206 -22.50 -7.40 -24.31
C GLN A 206 -21.57 -6.54 -25.17
N THR A 207 -22.18 -5.80 -26.11
CA THR A 207 -21.52 -4.78 -26.94
C THR A 207 -20.60 -3.90 -26.07
N PRO A 208 -19.34 -3.66 -26.47
CA PRO A 208 -18.42 -2.85 -25.67
C PRO A 208 -19.03 -1.48 -25.41
N PRO A 209 -19.34 -1.14 -24.14
CA PRO A 209 -19.93 0.15 -23.84
C PRO A 209 -18.90 1.25 -24.05
N SER A 210 -19.37 2.47 -24.34
CA SER A 210 -18.61 3.65 -23.93
C SER A 210 -18.43 3.58 -22.42
N LEU A 211 -17.20 3.77 -21.91
CA LEU A 211 -16.88 3.82 -20.47
C LEU A 211 -18.05 4.38 -19.66
N ASP A 212 -18.60 3.53 -18.80
CA ASP A 212 -19.82 3.86 -18.05
C ASP A 212 -19.50 4.97 -17.04
N GLU A 213 -20.51 5.74 -16.63
CA GLU A 213 -20.30 6.78 -15.61
C GLU A 213 -19.82 6.18 -14.29
N LEU A 214 -20.18 4.91 -14.01
CA LEU A 214 -19.64 4.18 -12.88
C LEU A 214 -18.12 3.96 -12.99
N ASP A 215 -17.62 3.54 -14.16
CA ASP A 215 -16.19 3.24 -14.36
C ASP A 215 -15.31 4.49 -14.15
N LEU A 216 -15.88 5.67 -14.42
CA LEU A 216 -15.22 6.97 -14.25
C LEU A 216 -15.39 7.59 -12.85
N THR A 217 -16.21 7.01 -11.96
CA THR A 217 -16.47 7.54 -10.60
C THR A 217 -15.77 6.77 -9.49
N VAL A 218 -15.32 5.53 -9.72
CA VAL A 218 -14.53 4.77 -8.74
C VAL A 218 -13.16 5.43 -8.56
N PRO A 219 -12.76 5.83 -7.34
CA PRO A 219 -11.47 6.46 -7.09
C PRO A 219 -10.30 5.53 -7.43
N GLN A 220 -9.19 6.12 -7.87
CA GLN A 220 -7.95 5.41 -8.14
C GLN A 220 -7.14 5.18 -6.85
N SER A 221 -7.07 3.93 -6.36
CA SER A 221 -6.16 3.60 -5.26
C SER A 221 -4.69 3.75 -5.69
N ARG A 222 -3.87 4.34 -4.82
CA ARG A 222 -2.42 4.47 -5.04
C ARG A 222 -1.66 3.17 -4.84
N HIS A 223 -2.26 2.19 -4.16
CA HIS A 223 -1.56 1.00 -3.66
C HIS A 223 -1.87 -0.27 -4.46
N HIS A 224 -3.08 -0.41 -4.99
CA HIS A 224 -3.55 -1.60 -5.71
C HIS A 224 -4.60 -1.24 -6.78
N PRO A 225 -4.72 -2.00 -7.87
CA PRO A 225 -5.86 -1.90 -8.76
C PRO A 225 -7.16 -2.29 -8.04
N ARG A 226 -8.26 -1.66 -8.42
CA ARG A 226 -9.62 -2.06 -8.05
C ARG A 226 -10.24 -2.93 -9.13
N LEU A 227 -10.91 -4.01 -8.74
CA LEU A 227 -11.66 -4.91 -9.61
C LEU A 227 -13.15 -4.68 -9.40
N VAL A 228 -13.75 -3.90 -10.30
CA VAL A 228 -15.15 -3.46 -10.17
C VAL A 228 -16.08 -4.52 -10.78
N LEU A 229 -17.00 -5.08 -10.00
CA LEU A 229 -17.85 -6.21 -10.41
C LEU A 229 -19.24 -5.80 -10.91
N GLY A 230 -19.65 -6.34 -12.05
CA GLY A 230 -21.00 -6.24 -12.62
C GLY A 230 -21.41 -4.82 -13.02
N SER A 231 -22.56 -4.64 -13.65
CA SER A 231 -23.09 -3.30 -13.98
C SER A 231 -24.32 -2.94 -13.14
N PRO A 232 -24.60 -1.63 -12.90
CA PRO A 232 -25.81 -1.20 -12.21
C PRO A 232 -27.08 -1.73 -12.88
N GLY A 233 -27.97 -2.32 -12.08
CA GLY A 233 -29.23 -2.91 -12.56
C GLY A 233 -29.11 -4.31 -13.17
N GLU A 234 -27.90 -4.88 -13.24
CA GLU A 234 -27.69 -6.26 -13.68
C GLU A 234 -27.70 -7.26 -12.51
N ALA A 235 -27.91 -8.53 -12.83
CA ALA A 235 -27.77 -9.62 -11.87
C ALA A 235 -26.29 -9.82 -11.49
N ALA A 236 -26.03 -10.20 -10.24
CA ALA A 236 -24.67 -10.49 -9.79
C ALA A 236 -24.07 -11.69 -10.54
N LEU A 237 -22.81 -11.57 -10.95
CA LEU A 237 -22.09 -12.55 -11.77
C LEU A 237 -22.01 -13.93 -11.06
N PRO A 238 -22.01 -15.08 -11.75
CA PRO A 238 -21.88 -16.36 -11.04
C PRO A 238 -20.49 -16.55 -10.41
N VAL A 239 -20.42 -16.89 -9.11
CA VAL A 239 -19.15 -17.08 -8.37
C VAL A 239 -18.29 -18.18 -9.02
N ASP A 240 -18.92 -19.26 -9.51
CA ASP A 240 -18.29 -20.32 -10.28
C ASP A 240 -17.55 -19.84 -11.54
N ARG A 241 -17.98 -18.73 -12.15
CA ARG A 241 -17.34 -18.12 -13.34
C ARG A 241 -16.36 -17.01 -12.97
N LEU A 242 -16.59 -16.33 -11.84
CA LEU A 242 -15.72 -15.28 -11.32
C LEU A 242 -14.41 -15.84 -10.73
N ALA A 243 -14.45 -16.97 -10.01
CA ALA A 243 -13.27 -17.56 -9.39
C ALA A 243 -12.15 -17.95 -10.39
N PRO A 244 -12.43 -18.62 -11.54
CA PRO A 244 -11.41 -18.86 -12.57
C PRO A 244 -10.78 -17.58 -13.15
N LEU A 245 -11.60 -16.57 -13.44
CA LEU A 245 -11.12 -15.28 -13.95
C LEU A 245 -10.21 -14.59 -12.94
N LEU A 246 -10.61 -14.51 -11.66
CA LEU A 246 -9.82 -13.88 -10.60
C LEU A 246 -8.54 -14.68 -10.28
N ALA A 247 -8.55 -16.01 -10.38
CA ALA A 247 -7.34 -16.82 -10.25
C ALA A 247 -6.34 -16.50 -11.37
N ARG A 248 -6.81 -16.41 -12.63
CA ARG A 248 -5.99 -16.01 -13.79
C ARG A 248 -5.47 -14.59 -13.67
N LEU A 249 -6.31 -13.63 -13.28
CA LEU A 249 -5.90 -12.24 -13.03
C LEU A 249 -4.86 -12.16 -11.90
N SER A 250 -5.04 -12.86 -10.79
CA SER A 250 -4.08 -12.87 -9.67
C SER A 250 -2.70 -13.37 -10.09
N GLY A 251 -2.65 -14.41 -10.94
CA GLY A 251 -1.40 -14.93 -11.50
C GLY A 251 -0.68 -13.97 -12.46
N MET A 252 -1.41 -13.07 -13.13
CA MET A 252 -0.84 -12.05 -14.03
C MET A 252 -0.45 -10.77 -13.29
N LEU A 253 -1.33 -10.24 -12.43
CA LEU A 253 -1.13 -8.98 -11.71
C LEU A 253 0.05 -9.07 -10.73
N ARG A 254 0.24 -10.23 -10.07
CA ARG A 254 1.26 -10.49 -9.03
C ARG A 254 1.34 -9.41 -7.93
N THR A 255 0.24 -8.69 -7.74
CA THR A 255 0.02 -7.69 -6.72
C THR A 255 -1.36 -7.88 -6.12
N ARG A 256 -1.61 -7.20 -5.01
CA ARG A 256 -2.90 -7.15 -4.34
C ARG A 256 -3.90 -6.41 -5.21
N TRP A 257 -5.16 -6.77 -5.07
CA TRP A 257 -6.28 -6.10 -5.70
C TRP A 257 -7.43 -5.99 -4.70
N GLU A 258 -8.25 -4.94 -4.84
CA GLU A 258 -9.44 -4.71 -4.02
C GLU A 258 -10.69 -4.93 -4.87
N LEU A 259 -11.57 -5.83 -4.43
CA LEU A 259 -12.85 -6.09 -5.05
C LEU A 259 -13.82 -4.93 -4.73
N VAL A 260 -14.42 -4.33 -5.74
CA VAL A 260 -15.40 -3.25 -5.57
C VAL A 260 -16.74 -3.70 -6.17
N PRO A 261 -17.79 -3.94 -5.36
CA PRO A 261 -19.09 -4.35 -5.88
C PRO A 261 -19.83 -3.16 -6.48
N SER A 262 -20.43 -3.33 -7.67
CA SER A 262 -21.33 -2.31 -8.25
C SER A 262 -22.76 -2.36 -7.71
N THR A 263 -23.13 -3.45 -7.02
CA THR A 263 -24.46 -3.69 -6.47
C THR A 263 -24.38 -4.35 -5.09
N THR A 264 -25.45 -4.28 -4.31
CA THR A 264 -25.59 -5.02 -3.03
C THR A 264 -25.35 -6.52 -3.22
N ALA A 265 -26.04 -7.12 -4.19
CA ALA A 265 -25.89 -8.55 -4.50
C ALA A 265 -24.44 -8.98 -4.82
N GLU A 266 -23.62 -8.10 -5.40
CA GLU A 266 -22.18 -8.37 -5.61
C GLU A 266 -21.36 -8.33 -4.31
N GLY A 267 -21.64 -7.37 -3.43
CA GLY A 267 -20.93 -7.16 -2.17
C GLY A 267 -21.39 -8.04 -1.00
N ALA A 268 -22.23 -9.05 -1.27
CA ALA A 268 -22.83 -9.88 -0.22
C ALA A 268 -21.76 -10.69 0.54
N PRO A 269 -21.63 -10.59 1.88
CA PRO A 269 -20.49 -11.17 2.61
C PRO A 269 -20.33 -12.68 2.47
N GLU A 270 -21.44 -13.42 2.37
CA GLU A 270 -21.47 -14.87 2.11
C GLU A 270 -20.98 -15.23 0.71
N ARG A 271 -21.27 -14.38 -0.28
CA ARG A 271 -20.83 -14.53 -1.67
C ARG A 271 -19.33 -14.23 -1.82
N VAL A 272 -18.83 -13.17 -1.19
CA VAL A 272 -17.39 -12.86 -1.15
C VAL A 272 -16.63 -13.95 -0.37
N ARG A 273 -17.24 -14.56 0.65
CA ARG A 273 -16.69 -15.70 1.37
C ARG A 273 -16.66 -16.99 0.53
N ASP A 274 -17.70 -17.30 -0.23
CA ASP A 274 -17.70 -18.42 -1.19
C ASP A 274 -16.59 -18.23 -2.25
N LEU A 275 -16.46 -17.01 -2.77
CA LEU A 275 -15.40 -16.64 -3.69
C LEU A 275 -13.99 -16.86 -3.10
N ALA A 276 -13.74 -16.38 -1.86
CA ALA A 276 -12.48 -16.60 -1.16
C ALA A 276 -12.19 -18.10 -0.94
N GLY A 277 -13.21 -18.88 -0.54
CA GLY A 277 -13.10 -20.32 -0.36
C GLY A 277 -12.70 -21.05 -1.66
N ARG A 278 -13.28 -20.64 -2.80
CA ARG A 278 -12.98 -21.19 -4.13
C ARG A 278 -11.63 -20.76 -4.69
N LEU A 279 -11.19 -19.54 -4.38
CA LEU A 279 -9.85 -19.04 -4.74
C LEU A 279 -8.75 -19.63 -3.85
N GLY A 280 -9.09 -20.19 -2.68
CA GLY A 280 -8.14 -20.71 -1.70
C GLY A 280 -7.26 -19.63 -1.03
N ASN A 281 -7.63 -18.36 -1.17
CA ASN A 281 -6.86 -17.20 -0.72
C ASN A 281 -7.79 -16.15 -0.06
N ASP A 282 -7.22 -15.28 0.78
CA ASP A 282 -7.92 -14.13 1.35
C ASP A 282 -8.30 -13.13 0.24
N VAL A 283 -9.56 -12.66 0.24
CA VAL A 283 -10.07 -11.65 -0.69
C VAL A 283 -10.29 -10.33 0.04
N LEU A 284 -9.70 -9.23 -0.44
CA LEU A 284 -10.02 -7.88 0.00
C LEU A 284 -11.21 -7.36 -0.80
N ALA A 285 -12.28 -6.92 -0.12
CA ALA A 285 -13.46 -6.33 -0.74
C ALA A 285 -13.94 -5.09 0.01
N THR A 286 -14.41 -4.08 -0.71
CA THR A 286 -15.13 -2.95 -0.11
C THR A 286 -16.55 -3.37 0.28
N THR A 287 -17.08 -2.83 1.37
CA THR A 287 -18.45 -3.17 1.85
C THR A 287 -19.56 -2.64 0.95
N GLY A 288 -19.23 -1.69 0.07
CA GLY A 288 -20.10 -1.12 -0.96
C GLY A 288 -19.29 -0.48 -2.08
N ARG A 289 -19.94 0.37 -2.88
CA ARG A 289 -19.32 1.13 -3.97
C ARG A 289 -18.39 2.20 -3.39
N VAL A 290 -17.21 2.39 -3.97
CA VAL A 290 -16.33 3.51 -3.62
C VAL A 290 -16.60 4.69 -4.55
N LEU A 291 -16.81 5.87 -3.96
CA LEU A 291 -17.08 7.14 -4.65
C LEU A 291 -16.25 8.25 -3.99
N HIS A 292 -16.26 9.45 -4.56
CA HIS A 292 -15.80 10.67 -3.87
C HIS A 292 -16.96 11.39 -3.19
N ASP A 293 -16.74 11.93 -1.99
CA ASP A 293 -17.76 12.62 -1.19
C ASP A 293 -18.05 14.08 -1.63
N GLY A 294 -17.42 14.52 -2.72
CA GLY A 294 -17.48 15.89 -3.25
C GLY A 294 -16.44 16.85 -2.65
N SER A 295 -15.82 16.53 -1.51
CA SER A 295 -14.66 17.26 -0.98
C SER A 295 -13.35 16.84 -1.63
N GLY A 296 -13.32 15.62 -2.20
CA GLY A 296 -12.15 14.97 -2.78
C GLY A 296 -11.78 13.69 -2.04
N ASP A 297 -12.26 13.50 -0.81
CA ASP A 297 -12.04 12.28 -0.03
C ASP A 297 -12.85 11.08 -0.58
N GLU A 298 -12.34 9.87 -0.33
CA GLU A 298 -13.00 8.62 -0.71
C GLU A 298 -14.07 8.22 0.33
N GLN A 299 -15.25 7.86 -0.15
CA GLN A 299 -16.37 7.39 0.65
C GLN A 299 -16.90 6.07 0.09
N VAL A 300 -17.05 5.05 0.96
CA VAL A 300 -17.80 3.84 0.62
C VAL A 300 -19.28 4.03 0.92
N VAL A 301 -20.10 3.65 -0.03
CA VAL A 301 -21.56 3.81 -0.02
C VAL A 301 -22.20 2.47 -0.38
N VAL A 302 -23.14 2.05 0.45
CA VAL A 302 -23.98 0.86 0.25
C VAL A 302 -25.37 1.36 -0.11
N ASP A 303 -25.80 1.04 -1.33
CA ASP A 303 -27.18 1.26 -1.76
C ASP A 303 -28.12 0.34 -0.96
N ASP A 304 -29.31 0.81 -0.62
CA ASP A 304 -30.36 0.00 0.03
C ASP A 304 -31.42 -0.40 -1.01
N ASP A 305 -32.16 -1.49 -0.80
CA ASP A 305 -33.18 -1.96 -1.76
C ASP A 305 -34.35 -0.95 -1.92
N GLY A 306 -34.46 0.01 -1.00
CA GLY A 306 -35.35 1.18 -1.05
C GLY A 306 -34.74 2.45 -1.66
N GLY A 307 -33.48 2.42 -2.12
CA GLY A 307 -32.81 3.53 -2.82
C GLY A 307 -32.16 4.62 -1.96
N GLU A 308 -32.17 4.50 -0.63
CA GLU A 308 -31.42 5.40 0.26
C GLU A 308 -30.04 4.82 0.57
N ALA A 309 -28.99 5.42 0.00
CA ALA A 309 -27.62 4.94 0.17
C ALA A 309 -26.97 5.42 1.48
N TRP A 310 -26.15 4.59 2.12
CA TRP A 310 -25.53 4.89 3.42
C TRP A 310 -24.05 4.46 3.49
N SER A 311 -23.30 5.02 4.44
CA SER A 311 -21.86 4.71 4.62
C SER A 311 -21.57 3.92 5.89
N PRO A 312 -21.05 2.69 5.80
CA PRO A 312 -20.61 1.89 6.94
C PRO A 312 -19.25 2.36 7.49
N PHE A 313 -18.95 2.04 8.76
CA PHE A 313 -17.61 2.23 9.34
C PHE A 313 -16.56 1.22 8.86
N PRO A 314 -16.84 -0.09 8.73
CA PRO A 314 -15.97 -0.99 7.98
C PRO A 314 -16.07 -0.63 6.48
N VAL A 315 -15.02 -0.03 5.94
CA VAL A 315 -14.94 0.45 4.54
C VAL A 315 -14.52 -0.69 3.62
N SER A 316 -13.47 -1.43 4.02
CA SER A 316 -13.03 -2.64 3.35
C SER A 316 -12.82 -3.77 4.36
N LEU A 317 -13.12 -4.99 3.93
CA LEU A 317 -13.02 -6.22 4.70
C LEU A 317 -12.11 -7.22 3.98
N TRP A 318 -11.28 -7.92 4.75
CA TRP A 318 -10.61 -9.14 4.29
C TRP A 318 -11.50 -10.34 4.60
N HIS A 319 -11.84 -11.10 3.57
CA HIS A 319 -12.60 -12.34 3.63
C HIS A 319 -11.63 -13.52 3.48
N PRO A 320 -11.25 -14.22 4.56
CA PRO A 320 -10.37 -15.37 4.45
C PRO A 320 -11.10 -16.58 3.85
N ALA A 321 -10.37 -17.42 3.12
CA ALA A 321 -10.90 -18.65 2.51
C ALA A 321 -11.54 -19.61 3.54
N GLY A 322 -11.14 -19.53 4.80
CA GLY A 322 -11.80 -20.16 5.93
C GLY A 322 -11.68 -19.32 7.20
N GLY A 323 -12.75 -18.62 7.58
CA GLY A 323 -12.80 -17.84 8.81
C GLY A 323 -13.96 -16.84 8.83
N THR A 324 -13.87 -15.88 9.76
CA THR A 324 -14.70 -14.67 9.79
C THR A 324 -13.98 -13.55 9.04
N ALA A 325 -14.72 -12.59 8.50
CA ALA A 325 -14.11 -11.40 7.91
C ALA A 325 -13.33 -10.60 8.97
N ARG A 326 -12.32 -9.83 8.55
CA ARG A 326 -11.58 -8.89 9.42
C ARG A 326 -11.57 -7.51 8.75
N VAL A 327 -11.63 -6.44 9.56
CA VAL A 327 -11.63 -5.07 9.04
C VAL A 327 -10.26 -4.74 8.44
N ALA A 328 -10.25 -4.23 7.21
CA ALA A 328 -9.04 -3.79 6.50
C ALA A 328 -8.90 -2.26 6.58
N LEU A 329 -9.99 -1.54 6.30
CA LEU A 329 -10.02 -0.08 6.25
C LEU A 329 -11.25 0.46 6.99
N THR A 330 -11.11 1.63 7.61
CA THR A 330 -12.15 2.27 8.43
C THR A 330 -12.48 3.67 7.96
N ALA A 331 -13.75 4.03 8.06
CA ALA A 331 -14.25 5.37 7.74
C ALA A 331 -13.69 6.42 8.73
N PRO A 332 -13.84 7.73 8.47
CA PRO A 332 -13.54 8.76 9.46
C PRO A 332 -14.29 8.53 10.79
N ALA A 333 -13.70 9.00 11.90
CA ALA A 333 -14.34 8.91 13.21
C ALA A 333 -15.66 9.72 13.23
N PRO A 334 -16.71 9.27 13.92
CA PRO A 334 -17.97 10.00 14.02
C PRO A 334 -17.81 11.34 14.75
N ARG A 335 -18.78 12.25 14.62
CA ARG A 335 -18.70 13.57 15.24
C ARG A 335 -18.61 13.44 16.77
N GLY A 336 -17.67 14.16 17.38
CA GLY A 336 -17.41 14.06 18.83
C GLY A 336 -16.54 12.86 19.23
N TRP A 337 -15.90 12.21 18.27
CA TRP A 337 -14.91 11.14 18.46
C TRP A 337 -13.62 11.45 17.67
N VAL A 338 -12.51 10.84 18.09
CA VAL A 338 -11.20 10.92 17.42
C VAL A 338 -10.64 9.51 17.19
N ARG A 339 -9.89 9.33 16.10
CA ARG A 339 -9.22 8.05 15.79
C ARG A 339 -7.99 7.88 16.70
N LEU A 340 -8.00 6.85 17.55
CA LEU A 340 -6.91 6.51 18.46
C LEU A 340 -5.95 5.49 17.83
N SER A 341 -6.49 4.55 17.06
CA SER A 341 -5.74 3.59 16.23
C SER A 341 -6.54 3.30 14.95
N PRO A 342 -5.99 2.56 13.96
CA PRO A 342 -6.68 2.28 12.70
C PRO A 342 -8.09 1.68 12.86
N LEU A 343 -8.33 0.91 13.94
CA LEU A 343 -9.61 0.27 14.22
C LEU A 343 -10.36 0.85 15.43
N VAL A 344 -9.83 1.85 16.15
CA VAL A 344 -10.39 2.30 17.45
C VAL A 344 -10.62 3.80 17.48
N TYR A 345 -11.83 4.21 17.83
CA TYR A 345 -12.23 5.59 18.10
C TYR A 345 -12.40 5.83 19.60
N ARG A 346 -12.00 7.00 20.05
CA ARG A 346 -12.12 7.48 21.43
C ARG A 346 -13.04 8.69 21.51
N PRO A 347 -13.89 8.85 22.55
CA PRO A 347 -14.70 10.05 22.72
C PRO A 347 -13.83 11.31 22.85
N THR A 348 -14.11 12.39 22.10
CA THR A 348 -13.36 13.66 22.24
C THR A 348 -13.48 14.26 23.65
N ALA A 349 -14.59 13.97 24.34
CA ALA A 349 -14.86 14.39 25.71
C ALA A 349 -13.87 13.83 26.75
N ALA A 350 -13.15 12.74 26.45
CA ALA A 350 -12.09 12.21 27.31
C ALA A 350 -10.83 13.10 27.34
N GLY A 351 -10.69 14.02 26.38
CA GLY A 351 -9.58 14.96 26.29
C GLY A 351 -8.26 14.34 25.81
N PRO A 352 -7.15 15.10 25.85
CA PRO A 352 -5.85 14.69 25.32
C PRO A 352 -4.99 13.88 26.29
N ALA A 353 -5.49 13.55 27.49
CA ALA A 353 -4.75 12.72 28.46
C ALA A 353 -4.57 11.28 27.92
N GLU A 354 -3.55 10.55 28.40
CA GLU A 354 -3.39 9.13 28.04
C GLU A 354 -4.66 8.34 28.38
N PRO A 355 -5.14 7.44 27.49
CA PRO A 355 -6.37 6.71 27.72
C PRO A 355 -6.19 5.62 28.77
N ALA A 356 -7.17 5.51 29.68
CA ALA A 356 -7.14 4.47 30.71
C ALA A 356 -7.47 3.09 30.08
N PRO A 357 -6.90 1.97 30.59
CA PRO A 357 -7.20 0.63 30.07
C PRO A 357 -8.70 0.27 30.14
N GLU A 358 -9.38 0.74 31.18
CA GLU A 358 -10.82 0.59 31.41
C GLU A 358 -11.70 1.54 30.58
N GLU A 359 -11.14 2.55 29.91
CA GLU A 359 -11.92 3.55 29.17
C GLU A 359 -12.71 2.92 28.02
N LEU A 360 -14.03 3.19 27.95
CA LEU A 360 -14.86 2.74 26.84
C LEU A 360 -14.50 3.43 25.53
N VAL A 361 -14.16 2.62 24.53
CA VAL A 361 -13.84 3.03 23.16
C VAL A 361 -14.74 2.31 22.16
N ALA A 362 -14.90 2.91 20.98
CA ALA A 362 -15.65 2.32 19.88
C ALA A 362 -14.67 1.70 18.88
N ARG A 363 -14.58 0.37 18.87
CA ARG A 363 -13.80 -0.39 17.88
C ARG A 363 -14.65 -0.66 16.64
N VAL A 364 -14.07 -0.53 15.45
CA VAL A 364 -14.68 -1.00 14.20
C VAL A 364 -14.47 -2.50 14.06
N VAL A 365 -15.57 -3.22 13.84
CA VAL A 365 -15.64 -4.68 13.65
C VAL A 365 -16.40 -4.98 12.35
N PRO A 366 -16.35 -6.19 11.77
CA PRO A 366 -16.97 -6.45 10.46
C PRO A 366 -18.47 -6.15 10.42
N GLY A 367 -19.20 -6.43 11.51
CA GLY A 367 -20.62 -6.11 11.65
C GLY A 367 -20.96 -4.64 11.94
N GLY A 368 -19.98 -3.75 12.12
CA GLY A 368 -20.21 -2.35 12.47
C GLY A 368 -19.27 -1.84 13.56
N LEU A 369 -19.81 -1.57 14.75
CA LEU A 369 -19.07 -1.01 15.89
C LEU A 369 -19.22 -1.90 17.14
N ALA A 370 -18.20 -1.88 17.98
CA ALA A 370 -18.19 -2.52 19.28
C ALA A 370 -17.76 -1.52 20.35
N LEU A 371 -18.58 -1.35 21.38
CA LEU A 371 -18.31 -0.49 22.53
C LEU A 371 -17.78 -1.34 23.69
N LEU A 372 -16.48 -1.24 23.97
CA LEU A 372 -15.79 -2.04 24.98
C LEU A 372 -14.57 -1.30 25.58
N PRO A 373 -14.03 -1.75 26.73
CA PRO A 373 -12.85 -1.14 27.33
C PRO A 373 -11.60 -1.21 26.43
N LEU A 374 -10.77 -0.18 26.42
CA LEU A 374 -9.58 -0.07 25.57
C LEU A 374 -8.61 -1.24 25.70
N ALA A 375 -8.40 -1.76 26.91
CA ALA A 375 -7.55 -2.93 27.18
C ALA A 375 -7.96 -4.18 26.38
N GLN A 376 -9.22 -4.27 25.99
CA GLN A 376 -9.80 -5.36 25.22
C GLN A 376 -10.01 -4.97 23.75
N ALA A 377 -9.98 -3.68 23.41
CA ALA A 377 -10.15 -3.19 22.03
C ALA A 377 -9.00 -3.58 21.08
N THR A 378 -7.85 -4.01 21.60
CA THR A 378 -6.74 -4.60 20.81
C THR A 378 -6.83 -6.12 20.66
N THR A 379 -7.69 -6.78 21.43
CA THR A 379 -7.81 -8.25 21.47
C THR A 379 -9.01 -8.72 20.65
N GLY A 380 -8.89 -9.81 19.87
CA GLY A 380 -10.02 -10.38 19.14
C GLY A 380 -11.11 -10.91 20.08
N GLY A 381 -12.38 -10.71 19.74
CA GLY A 381 -13.53 -11.10 20.58
C GLY A 381 -14.78 -11.45 19.78
N ALA A 382 -15.89 -11.76 20.48
CA ALA A 382 -17.13 -12.21 19.83
C ALA A 382 -17.72 -11.20 18.84
N ALA A 383 -17.43 -9.90 19.00
CA ALA A 383 -17.85 -8.85 18.07
C ALA A 383 -17.18 -8.98 16.68
N ASP A 384 -15.97 -9.55 16.59
CA ASP A 384 -15.30 -9.82 15.30
C ASP A 384 -15.97 -10.96 14.52
N GLY A 385 -16.78 -11.79 15.19
CA GLY A 385 -17.58 -12.84 14.55
C GLY A 385 -18.92 -12.37 13.96
N ILE A 386 -19.32 -11.12 14.22
CA ILE A 386 -20.54 -10.53 13.68
C ILE A 386 -20.29 -10.17 12.21
N ALA A 387 -21.00 -10.82 11.29
CA ALA A 387 -20.92 -10.51 9.87
C ALA A 387 -21.45 -9.10 9.56
N PHE A 388 -20.92 -8.51 8.48
CA PHE A 388 -21.49 -7.30 7.89
C PHE A 388 -22.92 -7.58 7.39
N GLU A 389 -23.81 -6.59 7.47
CA GLU A 389 -25.16 -6.65 6.91
C GLU A 389 -25.40 -5.38 6.08
N GLN A 390 -25.89 -5.52 4.84
CA GLN A 390 -25.93 -4.40 3.89
C GLN A 390 -26.98 -3.33 4.23
N HIS A 391 -28.04 -3.73 4.92
CA HIS A 391 -29.16 -2.85 5.30
C HIS A 391 -29.07 -2.34 6.75
N ARG A 392 -28.09 -2.80 7.55
CA ARG A 392 -27.98 -2.44 8.97
C ARG A 392 -26.57 -2.55 9.54
N MET A 393 -26.28 -1.71 10.51
CA MET A 393 -25.04 -1.71 11.27
C MET A 393 -25.28 -2.23 12.69
N THR A 394 -24.56 -3.27 13.11
CA THR A 394 -24.59 -3.72 14.50
C THR A 394 -23.68 -2.84 15.35
N VAL A 395 -24.25 -2.27 16.42
CA VAL A 395 -23.51 -1.65 17.52
C VAL A 395 -23.57 -2.62 18.69
N SER A 396 -22.46 -3.32 18.95
CA SER A 396 -22.34 -4.25 20.07
C SER A 396 -21.84 -3.54 21.34
N VAL A 397 -22.32 -3.95 22.51
CA VAL A 397 -21.97 -3.35 23.81
C VAL A 397 -21.51 -4.40 24.81
N GLY A 398 -20.33 -4.20 25.38
CA GLY A 398 -19.73 -5.09 26.37
C GLY A 398 -19.07 -6.32 25.74
N LEU A 399 -18.71 -7.28 26.59
CA LEU A 399 -18.01 -8.51 26.23
C LEU A 399 -18.76 -9.72 26.83
N PRO A 400 -18.81 -10.87 26.13
CA PRO A 400 -19.43 -12.08 26.65
C PRO A 400 -18.96 -12.42 28.06
N TYR A 401 -19.90 -12.80 28.92
CA TYR A 401 -19.69 -13.22 30.31
C TYR A 401 -19.14 -12.13 31.26
N LEU A 402 -18.92 -10.89 30.80
CA LEU A 402 -18.51 -9.76 31.64
C LEU A 402 -19.66 -8.77 31.85
N PRO A 403 -19.79 -8.14 33.04
CA PRO A 403 -20.76 -7.06 33.25
C PRO A 403 -20.58 -5.92 32.25
N VAL A 404 -21.70 -5.35 31.78
CA VAL A 404 -21.65 -4.11 30.99
C VAL A 404 -21.20 -2.94 31.88
N PRO A 405 -20.18 -2.15 31.49
CA PRO A 405 -19.72 -1.03 32.30
C PRO A 405 -20.81 0.03 32.51
N PRO A 406 -20.91 0.64 33.71
CA PRO A 406 -22.01 1.55 34.06
C PRO A 406 -22.04 2.84 33.22
N GLU A 407 -20.91 3.24 32.64
CA GLU A 407 -20.78 4.37 31.71
C GLU A 407 -21.29 4.09 30.28
N ALA A 408 -21.55 2.82 29.94
CA ALA A 408 -21.94 2.41 28.58
C ALA A 408 -23.18 3.15 28.02
N PRO A 409 -24.26 3.43 28.77
CA PRO A 409 -25.37 4.24 28.29
C PRO A 409 -24.97 5.68 27.90
N GLY A 410 -24.07 6.30 28.67
CA GLY A 410 -23.58 7.65 28.38
C GLY A 410 -22.78 7.68 27.08
N VAL A 411 -21.83 6.76 26.93
CA VAL A 411 -20.95 6.68 25.76
C VAL A 411 -21.70 6.19 24.51
N LEU A 412 -22.65 5.26 24.65
CA LEU A 412 -23.53 4.85 23.54
C LEU A 412 -24.34 6.03 23.00
N ARG A 413 -24.91 6.87 23.87
CA ARG A 413 -25.66 8.07 23.45
C ARG A 413 -24.74 9.03 22.67
N GLN A 414 -23.54 9.31 23.19
CA GLN A 414 -22.55 10.13 22.48
C GLN A 414 -22.12 9.53 21.13
N LEU A 415 -22.05 8.19 21.01
CA LEU A 415 -21.77 7.52 19.74
C LEU A 415 -22.90 7.76 18.73
N LEU A 416 -24.15 7.48 19.13
CA LEU A 416 -25.32 7.59 18.25
C LEU A 416 -25.63 9.05 17.84
N ASP A 417 -25.34 10.02 18.71
CA ASP A 417 -25.48 11.45 18.41
C ASP A 417 -24.39 11.96 17.45
N GLY A 418 -23.28 11.23 17.33
CA GLY A 418 -22.20 11.50 16.38
C GLY A 418 -22.40 10.93 14.97
N LEU A 419 -23.43 10.09 14.77
CA LEU A 419 -23.74 9.43 13.49
C LEU A 419 -24.53 10.34 12.55
N THR A 420 -24.46 10.07 11.24
CA THR A 420 -25.36 10.69 10.27
C THR A 420 -26.79 10.12 10.40
N PRO A 421 -27.84 10.83 9.93
CA PRO A 421 -29.21 10.31 9.98
C PRO A 421 -29.37 8.94 9.31
N GLY A 422 -28.79 8.75 8.12
CA GLY A 422 -28.84 7.48 7.39
C GLY A 422 -28.10 6.33 8.06
N GLN A 423 -27.01 6.62 8.80
CA GLN A 423 -26.34 5.64 9.67
C GLN A 423 -27.19 5.31 10.89
N ARG A 424 -27.74 6.32 11.57
CA ARG A 424 -28.51 6.14 12.81
C ARG A 424 -29.80 5.35 12.58
N ALA A 425 -30.49 5.57 11.46
CA ALA A 425 -31.69 4.82 11.08
C ALA A 425 -31.44 3.31 10.90
N ARG A 426 -30.18 2.92 10.67
CA ARG A 426 -29.72 1.55 10.38
C ARG A 426 -29.04 0.87 11.57
N VAL A 427 -29.01 1.49 12.74
CA VAL A 427 -28.38 0.90 13.94
C VAL A 427 -29.22 -0.23 14.53
N ARG A 428 -28.57 -1.37 14.76
CA ARG A 428 -29.07 -2.48 15.57
C ARG A 428 -28.19 -2.63 16.82
N LEU A 429 -28.77 -2.50 18.00
CA LEU A 429 -28.06 -2.74 19.26
C LEU A 429 -27.91 -4.25 19.52
N LEU A 430 -26.71 -4.68 19.97
CA LEU A 430 -26.46 -6.03 20.47
C LEU A 430 -25.72 -5.98 21.82
N ILE A 431 -26.40 -6.34 22.91
CA ILE A 431 -25.76 -6.40 24.23
C ILE A 431 -25.07 -7.76 24.36
N LEU A 432 -23.73 -7.76 24.37
CA LEU A 432 -22.90 -8.97 24.54
C LEU A 432 -22.57 -9.23 26.01
N GLY A 433 -22.51 -8.18 26.82
CA GLY A 433 -22.23 -8.28 28.26
C GLY A 433 -23.43 -8.67 29.11
N ILE A 434 -23.14 -9.05 30.37
CA ILE A 434 -24.14 -9.28 31.40
C ILE A 434 -24.71 -7.91 31.81
N ALA A 435 -25.98 -7.68 31.49
CA ALA A 435 -26.75 -6.50 31.87
C ALA A 435 -27.96 -6.90 32.72
N ASP A 436 -28.22 -6.16 33.80
CA ASP A 436 -29.49 -6.24 34.51
C ASP A 436 -30.63 -5.62 33.68
N GLU A 437 -31.87 -5.77 34.14
CA GLU A 437 -33.03 -5.32 33.37
C GLU A 437 -33.11 -3.79 33.24
N ARG A 438 -32.57 -3.05 34.22
CA ARG A 438 -32.51 -1.59 34.16
C ARG A 438 -31.52 -1.12 33.09
N MET A 439 -30.31 -1.68 33.10
CA MET A 439 -29.26 -1.40 32.13
C MET A 439 -29.70 -1.80 30.72
N ARG A 440 -30.36 -2.96 30.57
CA ARG A 440 -30.96 -3.39 29.29
C ARG A 440 -32.02 -2.42 28.79
N ALA A 441 -32.96 -2.02 29.65
CA ALA A 441 -33.99 -1.05 29.30
C ALA A 441 -33.39 0.32 28.91
N GLU A 442 -32.37 0.79 29.64
CA GLU A 442 -31.72 2.07 29.34
C GLU A 442 -30.97 2.05 28.00
N LEU A 443 -30.17 1.01 27.73
CA LEU A 443 -29.44 0.86 26.47
C LEU A 443 -30.39 0.74 25.26
N THR A 444 -31.46 -0.06 25.38
CA THR A 444 -32.50 -0.17 24.35
C THR A 444 -33.23 1.17 24.13
N THR A 445 -33.57 1.90 25.20
CA THR A 445 -34.19 3.23 25.10
C THR A 445 -33.31 4.23 24.32
N ILE A 446 -31.98 4.13 24.48
CA ILE A 446 -31.01 5.01 23.79
C ILE A 446 -30.88 4.69 22.30
N ALA A 447 -30.94 3.41 21.94
CA ALA A 447 -30.90 2.96 20.54
C ALA A 447 -32.19 3.29 19.77
N GLY A 448 -33.32 3.43 20.48
CA GLY A 448 -34.66 3.51 19.89
C GLY A 448 -35.31 2.11 19.76
N GLU A 449 -36.59 2.06 19.38
CA GLU A 449 -37.21 0.75 19.13
C GLU A 449 -36.50 0.01 17.99
N PRO A 450 -36.27 -1.32 18.12
CA PRO A 450 -35.58 -2.09 17.09
C PRO A 450 -36.44 -2.19 15.83
N ASN A 451 -36.06 -1.46 14.79
CA ASN A 451 -36.58 -1.64 13.44
C ASN A 451 -36.16 -3.02 12.88
N GLY A 452 -36.91 -4.07 13.23
CA GLY A 452 -36.75 -5.41 12.66
C GLY A 452 -36.84 -6.54 13.68
N ARG A 453 -37.40 -7.69 13.22
CA ARG A 453 -37.62 -8.90 14.03
C ARG A 453 -36.37 -9.36 14.79
N ALA A 454 -36.62 -9.93 15.98
CA ALA A 454 -35.61 -10.62 16.77
C ALA A 454 -34.88 -11.73 15.98
N PRO A 455 -33.57 -11.92 16.20
CA PRO A 455 -32.81 -12.95 15.50
C PRO A 455 -33.20 -14.36 15.93
N ALA A 456 -33.30 -15.27 14.98
CA ALA A 456 -33.34 -16.70 15.24
C ALA A 456 -31.89 -17.23 15.35
N TYR A 457 -31.41 -17.41 16.58
CA TYR A 457 -30.26 -18.26 16.89
C TYR A 457 -30.60 -19.08 18.14
N PRO A 458 -30.22 -20.37 18.21
CA PRO A 458 -30.52 -21.20 19.38
C PRO A 458 -29.77 -20.68 20.62
N PRO A 459 -30.39 -20.71 21.82
CA PRO A 459 -29.71 -20.35 23.04
C PRO A 459 -28.59 -21.37 23.31
N ILE A 460 -27.36 -20.87 23.48
CA ILE A 460 -26.28 -21.65 24.09
C ILE A 460 -26.59 -21.68 25.59
N SER A 461 -27.19 -22.78 26.07
CA SER A 461 -27.34 -23.00 27.51
C SER A 461 -25.97 -23.01 28.19
N PRO A 462 -25.81 -22.35 29.35
CA PRO A 462 -24.66 -22.62 30.21
C PRO A 462 -24.71 -24.09 30.67
N ALA A 463 -23.54 -24.70 30.82
CA ALA A 463 -23.43 -26.10 31.22
C ALA A 463 -23.80 -26.29 32.70
N ASP A 464 -24.67 -27.26 32.99
CA ASP A 464 -24.79 -27.87 34.31
C ASP A 464 -24.08 -29.23 34.33
N ASP A 465 -23.31 -29.44 35.40
CA ASP A 465 -22.76 -30.67 35.98
C ASP A 465 -22.02 -31.72 35.11
N VAL A 466 -20.71 -31.75 35.34
CA VAL A 466 -19.90 -32.97 35.24
C VAL A 466 -20.13 -33.81 36.51
N ALA A 467 -20.94 -34.86 36.41
CA ALA A 467 -21.06 -35.90 37.45
C ALA A 467 -21.16 -37.31 36.82
N ASP A 468 -19.97 -37.88 36.57
CA ASP A 468 -19.60 -39.29 36.74
C ASP A 468 -20.70 -40.38 36.76
N SER A 469 -20.74 -41.23 35.73
CA SER A 469 -20.59 -42.70 35.90
C SER A 469 -20.78 -43.51 34.61
N THR A 470 -19.94 -44.54 34.47
CA THR A 470 -20.01 -45.63 33.49
C THR A 470 -21.29 -46.47 33.56
N GLY A 471 -21.85 -46.90 32.41
CA GLY A 471 -22.81 -48.02 32.37
C GLY A 471 -23.67 -48.17 31.10
N THR A 472 -23.18 -48.87 30.08
CA THR A 472 -24.02 -49.73 29.20
C THR A 472 -24.42 -51.02 29.97
N PRO A 473 -25.42 -51.85 29.56
CA PRO A 473 -25.93 -52.06 28.18
C PRO A 473 -27.45 -52.38 28.00
N LEU A 474 -27.91 -52.58 26.74
CA LEU A 474 -29.08 -53.40 26.28
C LEU A 474 -30.50 -52.93 26.74
N ASP A 475 -31.63 -53.18 26.06
CA ASP A 475 -31.94 -53.95 24.83
C ASP A 475 -33.25 -53.47 24.14
N GLU A 476 -33.59 -54.10 23.02
CA GLU A 476 -34.92 -54.36 22.41
C GLU A 476 -35.82 -53.25 21.81
N ALA A 477 -36.18 -53.55 20.56
CA ALA A 477 -37.19 -52.95 19.67
C ALA A 477 -38.62 -52.79 20.23
N HIS A 478 -39.47 -52.00 19.55
CA HIS A 478 -40.68 -52.48 18.83
C HIS A 478 -41.49 -51.30 18.20
N SER A 479 -41.74 -51.39 16.89
CA SER A 479 -42.95 -50.90 16.19
C SER A 479 -43.88 -52.12 15.97
N PRO A 480 -45.20 -52.03 15.63
CA PRO A 480 -45.87 -50.95 14.84
C PRO A 480 -47.37 -50.65 15.20
N GLY A 481 -48.04 -49.79 14.39
CA GLY A 481 -49.49 -49.92 14.12
C GLY A 481 -50.35 -48.64 14.14
N THR A 482 -50.73 -48.15 12.94
CA THR A 482 -52.08 -47.78 12.40
C THR A 482 -53.23 -47.32 13.33
N THR A 483 -54.20 -46.45 12.93
CA THR A 483 -54.72 -46.07 11.58
C THR A 483 -55.47 -44.71 11.61
N GLU A 484 -55.58 -44.04 10.44
CA GLU A 484 -56.67 -43.12 9.98
C GLU A 484 -57.01 -41.85 10.82
N ASP A 485 -57.39 -40.69 10.26
CA ASP A 485 -58.13 -40.44 9.00
C ASP A 485 -57.72 -39.10 8.30
N GLU A 486 -57.97 -39.01 6.99
CA GLU A 486 -57.86 -37.80 6.13
C GLU A 486 -59.33 -37.35 5.78
N PRO A 487 -59.69 -36.54 4.75
CA PRO A 487 -58.95 -35.61 3.87
C PRO A 487 -59.63 -34.23 3.63
N VAL A 488 -59.09 -33.48 2.65
CA VAL A 488 -59.76 -32.51 1.72
C VAL A 488 -59.74 -30.98 2.02
N ALA A 489 -59.25 -30.24 1.03
CA ALA A 489 -59.49 -28.81 0.70
C ALA A 489 -59.98 -28.74 -0.80
N PRO A 490 -60.18 -27.61 -1.52
CA PRO A 490 -60.10 -26.17 -1.19
C PRO A 490 -61.36 -25.31 -1.66
N PRO A 491 -61.31 -24.27 -2.55
CA PRO A 491 -61.43 -22.81 -2.26
C PRO A 491 -62.64 -22.11 -3.01
N PRO A 492 -62.59 -20.89 -3.60
CA PRO A 492 -62.34 -19.49 -3.12
C PRO A 492 -63.48 -18.46 -3.43
N SER A 493 -63.33 -17.17 -3.02
CA SER A 493 -63.60 -15.91 -3.81
C SER A 493 -64.47 -14.79 -3.16
N ALA A 494 -64.00 -13.53 -3.30
CA ALA A 494 -64.68 -12.22 -3.55
C ALA A 494 -65.92 -11.77 -2.70
N GLU A 495 -66.17 -10.50 -2.32
CA GLU A 495 -66.11 -9.22 -3.05
C GLU A 495 -66.13 -7.95 -2.13
N ARG A 496 -65.46 -6.88 -2.61
CA ARG A 496 -65.90 -5.46 -2.77
C ARG A 496 -66.74 -4.72 -1.69
N GLY A 497 -66.25 -3.54 -1.26
CA GLY A 497 -67.06 -2.52 -0.55
C GLY A 497 -66.33 -1.19 -0.23
N GLU A 498 -66.52 -0.17 -1.07
CA GLU A 498 -66.36 1.28 -0.79
C GLU A 498 -67.78 1.90 -0.63
N PRO A 499 -68.00 3.19 -0.21
CA PRO A 499 -67.09 4.36 -0.11
C PRO A 499 -67.14 4.98 1.33
N THR A 500 -66.92 6.26 1.68
CA THR A 500 -66.85 7.59 1.00
C THR A 500 -66.17 8.63 1.92
N ASP A 501 -65.43 9.62 1.40
CA ASP A 501 -65.81 11.06 1.30
C ASP A 501 -64.59 12.00 1.08
N GLU A 502 -64.78 13.13 0.39
CA GLU A 502 -63.72 14.05 -0.08
C GLU A 502 -63.66 15.39 0.70
N MET A 503 -62.69 16.24 0.30
CA MET A 503 -62.55 17.69 0.64
C MET A 503 -61.90 17.98 2.02
N ASP A 504 -60.99 18.94 2.21
CA ASP A 504 -60.66 20.16 1.44
C ASP A 504 -59.15 20.55 1.55
N SER A 505 -58.77 21.63 0.87
CA SER A 505 -57.41 22.09 0.56
C SER A 505 -56.88 23.17 1.53
N GLN A 506 -55.56 23.24 1.76
CA GLN A 506 -54.86 24.53 1.94
C GLN A 506 -53.32 24.45 1.78
N GLN A 507 -52.68 25.60 1.52
CA GLN A 507 -51.38 25.68 0.83
C GLN A 507 -50.15 25.94 1.73
N ARG A 508 -49.03 25.29 1.36
CA ARG A 508 -47.62 25.78 1.41
C ARG A 508 -46.99 26.05 2.81
N PRO A 509 -45.65 26.14 2.93
CA PRO A 509 -44.63 26.34 1.89
C PRO A 509 -43.63 25.20 1.69
N ALA A 510 -43.02 25.20 0.49
CA ALA A 510 -41.86 24.37 0.19
C ALA A 510 -40.63 24.90 0.94
N VAL A 511 -39.97 24.03 1.70
CA VAL A 511 -38.58 24.24 2.12
C VAL A 511 -37.67 23.72 1.00
N GLN A 512 -36.64 24.50 0.69
CA GLN A 512 -35.72 24.18 -0.41
C GLN A 512 -34.95 22.91 -0.11
N ALA A 513 -35.19 21.84 -0.88
CA ALA A 513 -34.24 20.76 -1.02
C ALA A 513 -33.05 21.29 -1.81
N THR A 514 -31.93 21.49 -1.14
CA THR A 514 -30.65 21.82 -1.80
C THR A 514 -30.20 20.57 -2.56
N PRO A 515 -30.08 20.59 -3.90
CA PRO A 515 -29.52 19.44 -4.60
C PRO A 515 -28.05 19.27 -4.22
N LEU A 516 -27.67 18.05 -3.88
CA LEU A 516 -26.27 17.67 -3.69
C LEU A 516 -25.51 17.92 -5.00
N PRO A 517 -24.32 18.55 -5.00
CA PRO A 517 -23.56 18.75 -6.23
C PRO A 517 -22.97 17.43 -6.72
N THR A 518 -23.69 16.72 -7.57
CA THR A 518 -23.17 15.57 -8.31
C THR A 518 -22.17 16.07 -9.36
N HIS A 519 -20.89 16.11 -8.99
CA HIS A 519 -19.77 16.37 -9.90
C HIS A 519 -19.60 15.20 -10.89
N ARG A 520 -20.48 15.17 -11.89
CA ARG A 520 -20.48 14.20 -13.00
C ARG A 520 -19.15 14.32 -13.77
N PRO A 521 -18.44 13.21 -14.04
CA PRO A 521 -17.20 13.25 -14.80
C PRO A 521 -17.45 13.84 -16.19
N ARG A 522 -16.59 14.78 -16.62
CA ARG A 522 -16.69 15.44 -17.93
C ARG A 522 -15.65 14.88 -18.89
N THR A 523 -16.09 14.55 -20.09
CA THR A 523 -15.21 14.34 -21.25
C THR A 523 -14.98 15.69 -21.93
N VAL A 524 -13.73 16.07 -22.14
CA VAL A 524 -13.39 17.32 -22.84
C VAL A 524 -13.51 17.08 -24.35
N SER A 525 -14.43 17.79 -25.00
CA SER A 525 -14.65 17.64 -26.44
C SER A 525 -13.50 18.20 -27.27
N GLU A 526 -13.19 17.48 -28.34
CA GLU A 526 -12.25 17.82 -29.42
C GLU A 526 -12.68 19.12 -30.15
N PRO A 527 -11.74 19.94 -30.66
CA PRO A 527 -12.08 21.14 -31.43
C PRO A 527 -12.75 20.78 -32.79
N PRO A 528 -13.60 21.65 -33.36
CA PRO A 528 -14.28 21.35 -34.62
C PRO A 528 -13.32 21.33 -35.82
N ALA A 529 -13.38 20.27 -36.62
CA ALA A 529 -12.62 20.14 -37.87
C ALA A 529 -13.25 20.95 -39.03
N GLU A 530 -13.07 22.26 -39.02
CA GLU A 530 -13.31 23.13 -40.19
C GLU A 530 -12.10 24.03 -40.48
N LEU A 531 -11.03 23.46 -41.04
CA LEU A 531 -10.04 24.16 -41.88
C LEU A 531 -9.12 23.13 -42.57
N LEU A 532 -9.58 22.55 -43.69
CA LEU A 532 -8.80 22.10 -44.87
C LEU A 532 -9.71 21.26 -45.78
N SER A 533 -9.79 21.62 -47.06
CA SER A 533 -10.86 21.15 -47.96
C SER A 533 -10.59 19.80 -48.66
N GLU A 534 -11.64 19.00 -48.79
CA GLU A 534 -11.79 17.93 -49.78
C GLU A 534 -11.91 18.50 -51.23
N PRO A 535 -11.73 17.73 -52.35
CA PRO A 535 -12.51 16.49 -52.60
C PRO A 535 -11.90 15.32 -53.43
N ALA A 536 -12.34 14.11 -53.06
CA ALA A 536 -12.78 12.97 -53.90
C ALA A 536 -11.84 12.26 -54.92
N ARG A 537 -11.65 10.92 -54.73
CA ARG A 537 -12.32 9.85 -55.53
C ARG A 537 -11.94 8.40 -55.14
N ARG A 538 -12.96 7.65 -54.67
CA ARG A 538 -13.36 6.22 -54.86
C ARG A 538 -12.38 5.05 -55.22
N PRO A 539 -12.76 3.78 -54.94
CA PRO A 539 -11.83 2.74 -54.44
C PRO A 539 -11.54 1.57 -55.41
N SER A 540 -10.64 0.66 -54.99
CA SER A 540 -10.59 -0.73 -55.47
C SER A 540 -9.89 -1.68 -54.47
N THR A 541 -10.58 -2.78 -54.15
CA THR A 541 -10.04 -4.08 -53.67
C THR A 541 -10.62 -5.15 -54.62
N PRO A 542 -9.97 -6.31 -54.87
CA PRO A 542 -9.81 -7.36 -53.85
C PRO A 542 -8.46 -8.14 -53.89
N ALA A 543 -8.27 -8.98 -52.87
CA ALA A 543 -7.27 -10.06 -52.78
C ALA A 543 -7.79 -11.34 -53.52
N PRO A 544 -7.32 -12.60 -53.29
CA PRO A 544 -6.14 -13.13 -52.57
C PRO A 544 -5.37 -14.24 -53.35
N ALA A 545 -4.28 -14.81 -52.78
CA ALA A 545 -3.96 -16.26 -52.81
C ALA A 545 -2.62 -16.63 -52.11
N GLU A 546 -2.73 -17.30 -50.97
CA GLU A 546 -1.83 -18.38 -50.48
C GLU A 546 -2.62 -19.72 -50.62
N PRO A 547 -2.12 -20.93 -50.28
CA PRO A 547 -0.78 -21.35 -49.82
C PRO A 547 -0.23 -22.59 -50.60
N ALA A 548 0.93 -23.13 -50.20
CA ALA A 548 1.15 -24.59 -50.02
C ALA A 548 2.59 -24.96 -49.54
N THR A 549 2.69 -25.49 -48.33
CA THR A 549 3.84 -26.33 -47.85
C THR A 549 3.49 -27.81 -48.08
N PRO A 550 4.47 -28.72 -48.24
CA PRO A 550 4.70 -29.66 -47.14
C PRO A 550 6.18 -30.10 -46.94
N ALA A 551 6.54 -30.43 -45.70
CA ALA A 551 7.69 -31.27 -45.35
C ALA A 551 7.29 -32.77 -45.35
N PRO A 552 8.21 -33.75 -45.18
CA PRO A 552 8.61 -34.15 -43.82
C PRO A 552 10.08 -34.66 -43.67
N HIS A 553 10.38 -35.29 -42.53
CA HIS A 553 11.70 -35.53 -41.92
C HIS A 553 12.51 -36.78 -42.34
N GLY A 554 13.76 -36.84 -41.84
CA GLY A 554 14.69 -37.97 -41.85
C GLY A 554 16.04 -37.54 -42.47
N GLU A 555 17.22 -37.81 -41.92
CA GLU A 555 17.65 -38.63 -40.79
C GLU A 555 19.11 -38.22 -40.43
N ALA A 556 19.61 -38.49 -39.21
CA ALA A 556 21.01 -38.31 -38.82
C ALA A 556 21.51 -39.61 -38.18
N PRO A 557 22.79 -40.02 -38.35
CA PRO A 557 23.83 -39.56 -37.41
C PRO A 557 25.30 -39.53 -37.94
N GLU A 558 26.23 -39.28 -37.01
CA GLU A 558 27.69 -39.54 -37.01
C GLU A 558 28.69 -38.47 -37.56
N ASP A 559 29.82 -38.41 -36.84
CA ASP A 559 30.96 -37.46 -36.80
C ASP A 559 32.19 -38.31 -36.36
N PRO A 560 33.49 -37.91 -36.42
CA PRO A 560 34.17 -36.76 -37.05
C PRO A 560 35.35 -37.13 -37.99
N ALA A 561 35.84 -36.18 -38.80
CA ALA A 561 37.25 -36.14 -39.24
C ALA A 561 37.71 -34.74 -39.69
N ALA A 562 38.87 -34.30 -39.17
CA ALA A 562 39.43 -32.95 -39.28
C ALA A 562 39.80 -32.45 -40.71
N ALA A 563 39.66 -31.14 -40.91
CA ALA A 563 40.34 -30.35 -41.95
C ALA A 563 40.94 -29.05 -41.34
N PRO A 564 41.99 -28.45 -41.91
CA PRO A 564 42.68 -27.29 -41.31
C PRO A 564 41.94 -25.95 -41.54
N PRO A 565 42.16 -24.92 -40.71
CA PRO A 565 41.49 -23.63 -40.86
C PRO A 565 42.12 -22.75 -41.96
N GLU A 566 41.27 -22.03 -42.69
CA GLU A 566 41.67 -20.89 -43.53
C GLU A 566 41.94 -19.63 -42.67
N PRO A 567 42.78 -18.69 -43.15
CA PRO A 567 43.14 -17.49 -42.38
C PRO A 567 42.02 -16.44 -42.36
N VAL A 568 41.69 -15.97 -41.15
CA VAL A 568 40.80 -14.82 -40.93
C VAL A 568 41.57 -13.52 -41.21
N PRO A 569 41.00 -12.54 -41.95
CA PRO A 569 41.65 -11.25 -42.17
C PRO A 569 41.70 -10.39 -40.90
N ASP A 570 42.74 -9.57 -40.77
CA ASP A 570 43.01 -8.74 -39.60
C ASP A 570 41.82 -7.85 -39.20
N ARG A 571 41.41 -7.96 -37.94
CA ARG A 571 40.40 -7.08 -37.34
C ARG A 571 41.10 -5.90 -36.68
N GLU A 572 40.89 -4.71 -37.24
CA GLU A 572 41.37 -3.43 -36.73
C GLU A 572 40.98 -3.24 -35.25
N PRO A 573 41.88 -2.76 -34.37
CA PRO A 573 41.64 -2.72 -32.93
C PRO A 573 40.57 -1.69 -32.56
N ILE A 574 39.39 -2.19 -32.21
CA ILE A 574 38.30 -1.39 -31.66
C ILE A 574 38.77 -0.80 -30.32
N SER A 575 38.80 0.53 -30.21
CA SER A 575 39.10 1.20 -28.94
C SER A 575 38.08 0.79 -27.88
N PRO A 576 38.49 0.49 -26.63
CA PRO A 576 37.57 0.10 -25.59
C PRO A 576 36.57 1.23 -25.30
N ALA A 577 35.28 0.89 -25.27
CA ALA A 577 34.26 1.79 -24.77
C ALA A 577 34.54 2.13 -23.29
N PRO A 578 34.10 3.30 -22.78
CA PRO A 578 34.18 3.60 -21.35
C PRO A 578 33.46 2.50 -20.57
N ALA A 579 34.16 1.87 -19.63
CA ALA A 579 33.54 0.90 -18.73
C ALA A 579 32.46 1.61 -17.89
N GLU A 580 31.28 1.01 -17.79
CA GLU A 580 30.33 1.39 -16.73
C GLU A 580 31.01 1.26 -15.37
N PRO A 581 30.69 2.13 -14.39
CA PRO A 581 31.19 1.98 -13.04
C PRO A 581 30.77 0.61 -12.50
N ALA A 582 31.75 -0.20 -12.09
CA ALA A 582 31.49 -1.53 -11.56
C ALA A 582 30.60 -1.43 -10.31
N ARG A 583 29.55 -2.25 -10.26
CA ARG A 583 28.63 -2.32 -9.12
C ARG A 583 29.39 -2.81 -7.87
N PRO A 584 29.06 -2.29 -6.67
CA PRO A 584 29.67 -2.79 -5.44
C PRO A 584 29.26 -4.25 -5.22
N ARG A 585 30.25 -5.14 -5.24
CA ARG A 585 30.06 -6.58 -4.99
C ARG A 585 30.03 -6.85 -3.49
N LEU A 586 28.97 -7.48 -3.01
CA LEU A 586 28.81 -7.94 -1.63
C LEU A 586 29.18 -9.42 -1.52
N VAL A 587 29.93 -9.78 -0.47
CA VAL A 587 30.35 -11.16 -0.17
C VAL A 587 30.08 -11.52 1.28
N ALA A 588 29.85 -12.80 1.55
CA ALA A 588 29.65 -13.31 2.91
C ALA A 588 30.82 -12.95 3.85
N ALA A 589 30.48 -12.38 5.01
CA ALA A 589 31.44 -11.99 6.03
C ALA A 589 32.10 -13.22 6.68
N GLN A 590 33.40 -13.14 6.94
CA GLN A 590 34.11 -14.20 7.64
C GLN A 590 33.72 -14.19 9.13
N ALA A 591 33.46 -15.39 9.69
CA ALA A 591 33.21 -15.54 11.11
C ALA A 591 34.50 -15.22 11.90
N SER A 592 34.48 -14.16 12.70
CA SER A 592 35.63 -13.81 13.55
C SER A 592 35.66 -14.66 14.82
N GLU A 593 36.66 -15.54 14.94
CA GLU A 593 36.88 -16.35 16.16
C GLU A 593 37.23 -15.51 17.41
N ALA A 594 37.54 -14.22 17.23
CA ALA A 594 37.90 -13.28 18.30
C ALA A 594 36.72 -12.49 18.91
N GLY A 595 35.48 -12.85 18.56
CA GLY A 595 34.27 -12.18 19.04
C GLY A 595 33.98 -12.36 20.54
N THR A 596 33.21 -11.45 21.12
CA THR A 596 32.66 -11.63 22.48
C THR A 596 31.58 -12.73 22.45
N PRO A 597 31.61 -13.74 23.33
CA PRO A 597 30.62 -14.82 23.30
C PRO A 597 29.18 -14.30 23.47
N HIS A 598 28.23 -14.88 22.74
CA HIS A 598 26.80 -14.52 22.76
C HIS A 598 26.13 -14.59 24.16
N HIS A 599 26.78 -15.26 25.12
CA HIS A 599 26.34 -15.41 26.51
C HIS A 599 27.19 -14.61 27.52
N HIS A 600 28.06 -13.70 27.05
CA HIS A 600 28.92 -12.89 27.91
C HIS A 600 28.12 -12.09 28.94
N ARG A 601 28.70 -11.93 30.13
CA ARG A 601 28.25 -11.01 31.17
C ARG A 601 29.34 -9.99 31.36
N SER A 602 29.00 -8.71 31.32
CA SER A 602 29.96 -7.65 31.55
C SER A 602 30.57 -7.80 32.95
N THR A 603 31.87 -7.61 33.04
CA THR A 603 32.58 -7.46 34.32
C THR A 603 32.43 -6.04 34.85
N SER A 604 32.63 -5.84 36.15
CA SER A 604 32.66 -4.50 36.75
C SER A 604 33.76 -3.62 36.13
N GLU A 605 34.87 -4.22 35.71
CA GLU A 605 35.96 -3.52 35.04
C GLU A 605 35.58 -3.09 33.61
N GLU A 606 34.96 -3.96 32.82
CA GLU A 606 34.45 -3.62 31.48
C GLU A 606 33.41 -2.49 31.56
N ARG A 607 32.45 -2.57 32.49
CA ARG A 607 31.48 -1.48 32.75
C ARG A 607 32.16 -0.17 33.14
N SER A 608 33.22 -0.24 33.95
CA SER A 608 33.99 0.93 34.40
C SER A 608 34.93 1.50 33.32
N ARG A 609 35.37 0.69 32.35
CA ARG A 609 36.09 1.17 31.15
C ARG A 609 35.13 1.79 30.15
N PHE A 610 34.00 1.14 29.89
CA PHE A 610 32.92 1.64 29.04
C PHE A 610 32.39 3.01 29.50
N ALA A 611 32.01 3.16 30.77
CA ALA A 611 31.51 4.44 31.29
C ALA A 611 32.56 5.57 31.19
N ARG A 612 33.84 5.28 31.48
CA ARG A 612 34.93 6.26 31.32
C ARG A 612 35.23 6.62 29.87
N ALA A 613 35.04 5.70 28.93
CA ALA A 613 35.25 5.95 27.50
C ALA A 613 34.17 6.85 26.90
N LEU A 614 32.95 6.80 27.44
CA LEU A 614 31.81 7.61 27.00
C LEU A 614 31.74 9.00 27.64
N GLY A 615 32.16 9.15 28.90
CA GLY A 615 32.11 10.43 29.60
C GLY A 615 30.69 10.99 29.67
N SER A 616 30.47 12.19 29.12
CA SER A 616 29.17 12.89 29.13
C SER A 616 28.02 12.07 28.54
N ASP A 617 28.30 11.28 27.50
CA ASP A 617 27.28 10.54 26.75
C ASP A 617 26.68 9.41 27.60
N PHE A 618 27.43 8.93 28.60
CA PHE A 618 26.94 7.99 29.61
C PHE A 618 25.96 8.67 30.57
N ASP A 619 26.30 9.86 31.06
CA ASP A 619 25.48 10.63 31.99
C ASP A 619 24.17 11.12 31.34
N GLU A 620 24.19 11.45 30.04
CA GLU A 620 22.99 11.82 29.28
C GLU A 620 22.03 10.63 29.06
N ALA A 621 22.56 9.42 28.85
CA ALA A 621 21.76 8.21 28.68
C ALA A 621 21.16 7.66 29.99
N LEU A 622 21.81 7.93 31.13
CA LEU A 622 21.46 7.35 32.43
C LEU A 622 20.02 7.67 32.94
N PRO A 623 19.46 8.90 32.78
CA PRO A 623 18.06 9.19 33.08
C PRO A 623 17.07 8.31 32.28
N GLY A 624 17.41 7.96 31.04
CA GLY A 624 16.62 7.04 30.21
C GLY A 624 16.56 5.65 30.84
N VAL A 625 17.70 5.10 31.27
CA VAL A 625 17.76 3.82 31.98
C VAL A 625 16.94 3.84 33.26
N ASN A 626 17.07 4.88 34.08
CA ASN A 626 16.30 5.02 35.32
C ASN A 626 14.78 5.07 35.06
N THR A 627 14.35 5.72 33.97
CA THR A 627 12.95 5.78 33.54
C THR A 627 12.43 4.39 33.11
N VAL A 628 13.21 3.65 32.34
CA VAL A 628 12.87 2.28 31.91
C VAL A 628 12.79 1.32 33.10
N LEU A 629 13.76 1.36 34.00
CA LEU A 629 13.73 0.56 35.22
C LEU A 629 12.52 0.94 36.10
N ALA A 630 12.12 2.22 36.11
CA ALA A 630 10.92 2.68 36.81
C ALA A 630 9.63 2.04 36.28
N THR A 631 9.44 2.03 34.97
CA THR A 631 8.24 1.50 34.29
C THR A 631 8.23 -0.03 34.17
N HIS A 632 9.38 -0.71 34.24
CA HIS A 632 9.50 -2.16 34.08
C HIS A 632 10.16 -2.85 35.28
N PRO A 633 9.43 -3.11 36.39
CA PRO A 633 9.98 -3.72 37.60
C PRO A 633 10.70 -5.06 37.39
N ALA A 634 10.27 -5.88 36.43
CA ALA A 634 10.90 -7.16 36.09
C ALA A 634 12.37 -7.03 35.65
N LEU A 635 12.82 -5.84 35.19
CA LEU A 635 14.22 -5.58 34.85
C LEU A 635 15.08 -5.24 36.09
N ARG A 636 14.47 -4.90 37.22
CA ARG A 636 15.16 -4.58 38.48
C ARG A 636 15.56 -5.81 39.28
N GLU A 637 14.76 -6.88 39.20
CA GLU A 637 14.95 -8.15 39.94
C GLU A 637 16.23 -8.90 39.55
N HIS A 638 16.93 -8.46 38.50
CA HIS A 638 18.17 -9.02 37.98
C HIS A 638 19.33 -8.02 38.03
N GLU A 639 19.80 -7.69 39.24
CA GLU A 639 21.02 -6.89 39.49
C GLU A 639 20.90 -5.40 39.06
N GLY A 640 19.75 -4.77 39.30
CA GLY A 640 19.35 -3.48 38.68
C GLY A 640 20.27 -2.25 38.83
N GLU A 641 21.16 -2.19 39.81
CA GLU A 641 22.19 -1.13 39.89
C GLU A 641 23.43 -1.45 39.03
N GLU A 642 23.89 -2.70 39.06
CA GLU A 642 25.05 -3.15 38.27
C GLU A 642 24.75 -3.19 36.75
N ALA A 643 23.49 -3.44 36.39
CA ALA A 643 23.02 -3.49 35.01
C ALA A 643 22.87 -2.11 34.34
N LYS A 644 23.05 -0.99 35.04
CA LYS A 644 22.81 0.35 34.45
C LYS A 644 23.71 0.64 33.25
N ALA A 645 25.00 0.31 33.34
CA ALA A 645 25.93 0.49 32.22
C ALA A 645 25.59 -0.44 31.02
N ASP A 646 25.14 -1.66 31.30
CA ASP A 646 24.65 -2.59 30.27
C ASP A 646 23.44 -2.01 29.51
N PHE A 647 22.52 -1.33 30.21
CA PHE A 647 21.36 -0.68 29.59
C PHE A 647 21.69 0.67 28.92
N VAL A 648 22.67 1.43 29.43
CA VAL A 648 23.22 2.60 28.69
C VAL A 648 23.75 2.16 27.32
N ALA A 649 24.44 1.02 27.24
CA ALA A 649 24.89 0.46 25.97
C ALA A 649 23.73 0.17 24.99
N VAL A 650 22.57 -0.32 25.48
CA VAL A 650 21.38 -0.55 24.65
C VAL A 650 20.76 0.78 24.17
N ILE A 651 20.69 1.81 25.03
CA ILE A 651 20.19 3.14 24.65
C ILE A 651 21.09 3.76 23.58
N LEU A 652 22.41 3.71 23.75
CA LEU A 652 23.35 4.26 22.79
C LEU A 652 23.31 3.52 21.45
N TYR A 653 23.22 2.17 21.47
CA TYR A 653 23.14 1.37 20.25
C TYR A 653 21.89 1.67 19.43
N THR A 654 20.74 1.85 20.09
CA THR A 654 19.48 2.26 19.44
C THR A 654 19.47 3.75 19.06
N GLY A 655 20.39 4.54 19.59
CA GLY A 655 20.60 5.96 19.29
C GLY A 655 21.27 6.25 17.94
N ARG A 656 21.80 7.47 17.83
CA ARG A 656 22.41 8.08 16.64
C ARG A 656 23.90 8.34 16.85
N GLY A 657 24.62 8.68 15.78
CA GLY A 657 25.99 9.19 15.86
C GLY A 657 27.05 8.12 16.22
N GLN A 658 28.19 8.56 16.78
CA GLN A 658 29.40 7.76 16.94
C GLN A 658 29.27 6.51 17.83
N HIS A 659 28.24 6.46 18.68
CA HIS A 659 27.92 5.31 19.53
C HIS A 659 26.67 4.55 19.07
N GLY A 660 25.99 5.01 18.01
CA GLY A 660 24.84 4.32 17.41
C GLY A 660 25.23 3.03 16.69
N GLY A 661 24.25 2.15 16.48
CA GLY A 661 24.46 0.83 15.88
C GLY A 661 25.19 0.85 14.54
N ASN A 662 24.98 1.87 13.71
CA ASN A 662 25.67 2.04 12.42
C ASN A 662 27.20 2.15 12.58
N ALA A 663 27.67 2.91 13.58
CA ALA A 663 29.09 3.08 13.85
C ALA A 663 29.70 1.80 14.47
N VAL A 664 29.00 1.20 15.44
CA VAL A 664 29.45 -0.04 16.11
C VAL A 664 29.54 -1.19 15.12
N ASN A 665 28.52 -1.39 14.29
CA ASN A 665 28.48 -2.48 13.31
C ASN A 665 29.51 -2.30 12.20
N ARG A 666 29.83 -1.06 11.82
CA ARG A 666 30.94 -0.77 10.88
C ARG A 666 32.28 -1.25 11.46
N LEU A 667 32.57 -0.98 12.74
CA LEU A 667 33.80 -1.47 13.39
C LEU A 667 33.83 -3.00 13.47
N LEU A 668 32.72 -3.64 13.83
CA LEU A 668 32.62 -5.10 13.93
C LEU A 668 32.80 -5.80 12.57
N ARG A 669 32.14 -5.32 11.51
CA ARG A 669 32.21 -5.91 10.16
C ARG A 669 33.54 -5.68 9.44
N THR A 670 34.27 -4.64 9.81
CA THR A 670 35.63 -4.35 9.30
C THR A 670 36.73 -4.97 10.16
N GLY A 671 36.41 -5.81 11.14
CA GLY A 671 37.39 -6.48 12.01
C GLY A 671 38.07 -5.57 13.06
N HIS A 672 37.72 -4.28 13.13
CA HIS A 672 38.29 -3.31 14.07
C HIS A 672 37.65 -3.41 15.48
N THR A 673 37.52 -4.63 16.00
CA THR A 673 36.76 -4.93 17.23
C THR A 673 37.40 -4.39 18.51
N GLY A 674 38.71 -4.12 18.50
CA GLY A 674 39.50 -3.75 19.68
C GLY A 674 39.05 -2.45 20.36
N SER A 675 38.65 -1.43 19.60
CA SER A 675 38.17 -0.14 20.13
C SER A 675 36.75 -0.22 20.69
N ALA A 676 35.93 -1.16 20.21
CA ALA A 676 34.54 -1.35 20.63
C ALA A 676 34.37 -2.41 21.73
N ARG A 677 35.43 -3.14 22.12
CA ARG A 677 35.36 -4.35 22.97
C ARG A 677 34.52 -4.18 24.24
N ASP A 678 34.75 -3.12 25.01
CA ASP A 678 34.06 -2.92 26.30
C ASP A 678 32.59 -2.51 26.11
N TYR A 679 32.30 -1.78 25.02
CA TYR A 679 30.93 -1.48 24.61
C TYR A 679 30.22 -2.79 24.19
N VAL A 680 30.81 -3.59 23.30
CA VAL A 680 30.27 -4.88 22.85
C VAL A 680 30.00 -5.83 24.03
N ALA A 681 30.87 -5.84 25.05
CA ALA A 681 30.67 -6.60 26.28
C ALA A 681 29.45 -6.11 27.08
N CYS A 682 29.32 -4.79 27.29
CA CYS A 682 28.17 -4.21 28.01
C CYS A 682 26.86 -4.37 27.22
N LEU A 683 26.88 -4.18 25.90
CA LEU A 683 25.72 -4.33 25.01
C LEU A 683 25.23 -5.78 24.97
N THR A 684 26.14 -6.75 24.80
CA THR A 684 25.80 -8.19 24.86
C THR A 684 25.18 -8.56 26.21
N SER A 685 25.77 -8.08 27.31
CA SER A 685 25.26 -8.29 28.66
C SER A 685 23.87 -7.67 28.87
N GLY A 686 23.63 -6.46 28.32
CA GLY A 686 22.36 -5.74 28.37
C GLY A 686 21.26 -6.42 27.59
N LEU A 687 21.50 -6.72 26.31
CA LEU A 687 20.55 -7.43 25.45
C LEU A 687 20.13 -8.78 26.06
N ARG A 688 21.06 -9.52 26.67
CA ARG A 688 20.78 -10.79 27.35
C ARG A 688 19.77 -10.68 28.50
N ARG A 689 19.67 -9.51 29.16
CA ARG A 689 18.70 -9.21 30.24
C ARG A 689 17.30 -8.86 29.72
N LEU A 690 17.12 -8.63 28.41
CA LEU A 690 15.85 -8.20 27.82
C LEU A 690 14.98 -9.38 27.33
N PRO A 691 13.65 -9.20 27.21
CA PRO A 691 12.75 -10.22 26.67
C PRO A 691 13.15 -10.71 25.27
N VAL A 692 13.07 -12.02 25.06
CA VAL A 692 13.32 -12.66 23.76
C VAL A 692 12.09 -12.52 22.88
N HIS A 693 12.30 -12.10 21.63
CA HIS A 693 11.32 -12.21 20.57
C HIS A 693 11.52 -13.53 19.81
N ARG A 694 10.41 -14.26 19.59
CA ARG A 694 10.38 -15.50 18.80
C ARG A 694 9.28 -15.39 17.75
N GLY A 695 9.61 -15.65 16.49
CA GLY A 695 8.70 -15.44 15.36
C GLY A 695 9.30 -14.55 14.27
N PRO A 696 8.50 -14.06 13.32
CA PRO A 696 9.00 -13.24 12.22
C PRO A 696 9.44 -11.86 12.70
N SER A 697 10.54 -11.38 12.14
CA SER A 697 11.03 -10.00 12.24
C SER A 697 11.49 -9.53 10.86
N PHE A 698 11.44 -8.23 10.63
CA PHE A 698 11.59 -7.64 9.30
C PHE A 698 12.76 -6.65 9.25
N ARG A 699 13.39 -6.57 8.09
CA ARG A 699 14.43 -5.61 7.70
C ARG A 699 14.22 -5.21 6.23
N PHE A 700 14.90 -4.16 5.81
CA PHE A 700 15.04 -3.81 4.40
C PHE A 700 16.34 -4.47 3.87
N GLY A 701 16.40 -4.82 2.60
CA GLY A 701 17.64 -5.35 2.03
C GLY A 701 17.58 -5.52 0.51
N GLY A 702 18.77 -5.51 -0.10
CA GLY A 702 18.92 -5.50 -1.55
C GLY A 702 18.53 -4.15 -2.15
N SER A 703 19.53 -3.36 -2.54
CA SER A 703 19.33 -2.37 -3.59
C SER A 703 19.46 -3.07 -4.96
N PRO A 704 18.74 -2.62 -6.01
CA PRO A 704 18.90 -3.17 -7.37
C PRO A 704 20.26 -2.86 -8.03
N GLU A 705 21.15 -2.15 -7.31
CA GLU A 705 22.48 -1.72 -7.74
C GLU A 705 23.61 -2.61 -7.19
N GLU A 706 23.35 -3.46 -6.19
CA GLU A 706 24.34 -4.35 -5.56
C GLU A 706 24.36 -5.75 -6.19
N GLU A 707 25.55 -6.29 -6.46
CA GLU A 707 25.72 -7.68 -6.88
C GLU A 707 26.03 -8.54 -5.64
N VAL A 708 25.10 -9.43 -5.28
CA VAL A 708 25.17 -10.23 -4.05
C VAL A 708 25.64 -11.65 -4.36
N ASP A 709 26.82 -12.00 -3.84
CA ASP A 709 27.41 -13.34 -3.99
C ASP A 709 27.27 -14.15 -2.69
N GLY A 710 26.76 -15.38 -2.78
CA GLY A 710 26.58 -16.29 -1.65
C GLY A 710 25.26 -16.17 -0.87
N CYS A 711 24.19 -15.63 -1.46
CA CYS A 711 22.85 -15.57 -0.85
C CYS A 711 21.86 -16.62 -1.43
N GLU A 712 22.37 -17.77 -1.88
CA GLU A 712 21.55 -18.87 -2.41
C GLU A 712 20.74 -19.60 -1.32
N PRO A 713 19.57 -20.18 -1.62
CA PRO A 713 18.85 -21.06 -0.71
C PRO A 713 19.75 -22.20 -0.19
N GLY A 714 19.81 -22.37 1.13
CA GLY A 714 20.72 -23.28 1.81
C GLY A 714 22.00 -22.63 2.37
N ALA A 715 22.41 -21.46 1.86
CA ALA A 715 23.58 -20.73 2.34
C ALA A 715 23.41 -20.23 3.80
N VAL A 716 24.52 -20.12 4.53
CA VAL A 716 24.53 -19.64 5.93
C VAL A 716 25.32 -18.33 6.03
N LEU A 717 24.59 -17.24 6.26
CA LEU A 717 25.13 -15.90 6.48
C LEU A 717 25.49 -15.74 7.97
N SER A 718 26.70 -15.28 8.26
CA SER A 718 27.15 -14.97 9.62
C SER A 718 27.30 -13.46 9.77
N GLU A 719 26.64 -12.86 10.75
CA GLU A 719 26.67 -11.41 10.98
C GLU A 719 27.67 -11.05 12.10
N PRO A 720 28.81 -10.40 11.79
CA PRO A 720 29.78 -9.99 12.81
C PRO A 720 29.25 -8.88 13.73
N GLY A 721 28.39 -8.01 13.21
CA GLY A 721 27.73 -6.92 13.95
C GLY A 721 26.53 -7.37 14.78
N PHE A 722 25.92 -6.45 15.50
CA PHE A 722 24.56 -6.64 16.01
C PHE A 722 23.57 -6.35 14.87
N LEU A 723 22.47 -7.09 14.79
CA LEU A 723 21.47 -6.86 13.74
C LEU A 723 20.19 -6.29 14.34
N SER A 724 19.81 -5.07 14.00
CA SER A 724 18.47 -4.54 14.34
C SER A 724 17.43 -5.06 13.36
N ALA A 725 16.24 -5.39 13.84
CA ALA A 725 15.07 -5.65 13.01
C ALA A 725 13.83 -5.07 13.72
N THR A 726 12.68 -5.09 13.07
CA THR A 726 11.41 -4.80 13.74
C THR A 726 10.54 -6.06 13.79
N ALA A 727 9.79 -6.24 14.88
CA ALA A 727 8.71 -7.24 14.90
C ALA A 727 7.39 -6.73 14.28
N ALA A 728 7.28 -5.41 14.03
CA ALA A 728 6.11 -4.81 13.39
C ALA A 728 6.12 -5.07 11.88
N ASP A 729 5.00 -5.56 11.34
CA ASP A 729 4.87 -5.85 9.92
C ASP A 729 4.58 -4.59 9.07
N ASP A 730 4.22 -3.46 9.67
CA ASP A 730 3.81 -2.20 9.01
C ASP A 730 4.96 -1.27 8.52
N LEU A 731 6.19 -1.44 9.01
CA LEU A 731 7.26 -0.47 8.78
C LEU A 731 7.90 -0.56 7.38
N SER A 732 7.94 0.52 6.61
CA SER A 732 8.45 0.57 5.21
C SER A 732 9.43 1.74 4.95
N THR A 733 10.02 1.81 3.74
CA THR A 733 10.82 2.97 3.28
C THR A 733 10.22 3.57 2.00
N HIS A 734 10.62 4.81 1.67
CA HIS A 734 10.28 5.43 0.38
C HIS A 734 11.04 4.84 -0.81
N GLU A 735 12.21 4.24 -0.56
CA GLU A 735 13.11 3.70 -1.58
C GLU A 735 12.75 2.25 -1.97
N GLU A 736 13.27 1.79 -3.11
CA GLU A 736 12.94 0.48 -3.69
C GLU A 736 13.77 -0.66 -3.10
N HIS A 737 13.87 -0.68 -1.77
CA HIS A 737 14.44 -1.79 -1.02
C HIS A 737 13.54 -3.03 -1.09
N GLY A 738 14.16 -4.20 -1.21
CA GLY A 738 13.54 -5.50 -0.95
C GLY A 738 13.25 -5.74 0.54
N ASP A 739 12.53 -6.83 0.81
CA ASP A 739 12.17 -7.26 2.16
C ASP A 739 13.07 -8.40 2.65
N VAL A 740 13.66 -8.26 3.85
CA VAL A 740 14.36 -9.37 4.52
C VAL A 740 13.51 -9.81 5.71
N VAL A 741 13.05 -11.06 5.69
CA VAL A 741 12.17 -11.62 6.73
C VAL A 741 12.89 -12.73 7.46
N ILE A 742 13.14 -12.53 8.75
CA ILE A 742 13.95 -13.41 9.59
C ILE A 742 13.07 -14.11 10.62
N TRP A 743 13.13 -15.44 10.68
CA TRP A 743 12.52 -16.19 11.77
C TRP A 743 13.44 -16.15 13.00
N SER A 744 13.10 -15.29 13.95
CA SER A 744 13.81 -15.03 15.20
C SER A 744 13.67 -16.14 16.22
N HIS A 745 14.77 -16.46 16.89
CA HIS A 745 14.87 -17.36 18.04
C HIS A 745 15.52 -16.70 19.27
N SER A 746 16.47 -15.78 19.09
CA SER A 746 17.27 -15.15 20.17
C SER A 746 17.18 -13.62 20.25
N ALA A 747 16.62 -12.97 19.22
CA ALA A 747 16.46 -11.52 19.12
C ALA A 747 15.82 -10.90 20.37
N ARG A 748 16.28 -9.70 20.75
CA ARG A 748 15.95 -9.07 22.04
C ARG A 748 15.16 -7.80 21.85
N ARG A 749 14.01 -7.66 22.52
CA ARG A 749 13.15 -6.48 22.43
C ARG A 749 13.80 -5.28 23.09
N VAL A 750 14.13 -4.24 22.31
CA VAL A 750 14.76 -2.99 22.78
C VAL A 750 13.86 -1.76 22.66
N SER A 751 12.67 -1.89 22.05
CA SER A 751 11.69 -0.80 21.92
C SER A 751 11.27 -0.13 23.24
N LEU A 752 11.43 -0.82 24.37
CA LEU A 752 11.19 -0.29 25.71
C LEU A 752 12.14 0.86 26.12
N PHE A 753 13.24 1.09 25.39
CA PHE A 753 14.13 2.25 25.54
C PHE A 753 13.73 3.44 24.62
N GLY A 754 12.48 3.46 24.15
CA GLY A 754 12.03 4.17 22.95
C GLY A 754 11.99 5.70 22.98
N ARG A 755 13.16 6.34 22.89
CA ARG A 755 13.31 7.69 22.32
C ARG A 755 13.91 7.72 20.91
N ASN A 756 14.76 6.75 20.56
CA ASN A 756 15.41 6.63 19.25
C ASN A 756 15.32 5.21 18.64
N SER A 757 14.63 4.28 19.30
CA SER A 757 14.41 2.93 18.76
C SER A 757 13.35 2.92 17.66
N LEU A 758 13.41 1.92 16.79
CA LEU A 758 12.34 1.62 15.83
C LEU A 758 11.06 1.15 16.56
N PRO A 759 9.87 1.28 15.92
CA PRO A 759 8.67 0.56 16.35
C PRO A 759 8.98 -0.93 16.48
N GLU A 760 8.65 -1.52 17.64
CA GLU A 760 8.97 -2.92 17.99
C GLU A 760 10.41 -3.37 17.64
N GLU A 761 11.41 -2.51 17.84
CA GLU A 761 12.81 -2.87 17.57
C GLU A 761 13.23 -4.11 18.37
N VAL A 762 13.79 -5.08 17.65
CA VAL A 762 14.46 -6.26 18.18
C VAL A 762 15.92 -6.26 17.71
N VAL A 763 16.84 -6.72 18.55
CA VAL A 763 18.27 -6.77 18.21
C VAL A 763 18.79 -8.20 18.37
N PHE A 764 19.38 -8.75 17.32
CA PHE A 764 20.13 -9.99 17.36
C PHE A 764 21.56 -9.72 17.88
N PRO A 765 22.13 -10.63 18.70
CA PRO A 765 23.49 -10.48 19.21
C PRO A 765 24.56 -10.57 18.10
N SER A 766 25.74 -10.03 18.37
CA SER A 766 26.91 -10.20 17.49
C SER A 766 27.27 -11.67 17.29
N GLY A 767 27.50 -12.07 16.03
CA GLY A 767 27.79 -13.46 15.66
C GLY A 767 26.55 -14.32 15.41
N SER A 768 25.34 -13.75 15.32
CA SER A 768 24.15 -14.49 14.88
C SER A 768 24.32 -15.05 13.47
N ARG A 769 23.82 -16.27 13.26
CA ARG A 769 23.90 -17.01 12.00
C ARG A 769 22.50 -17.20 11.42
N PHE A 770 22.36 -16.97 10.13
CA PHE A 770 21.09 -17.00 9.42
C PHE A 770 21.19 -17.90 8.19
N LYS A 771 20.33 -18.90 8.09
CA LYS A 771 20.23 -19.75 6.89
C LYS A 771 19.23 -19.15 5.92
N VAL A 772 19.62 -19.02 4.65
CA VAL A 772 18.74 -18.59 3.56
C VAL A 772 17.79 -19.73 3.23
N LEU A 773 16.48 -19.50 3.33
CA LEU A 773 15.47 -20.51 3.00
C LEU A 773 14.89 -20.31 1.61
N SER A 774 14.85 -19.08 1.12
CA SER A 774 14.33 -18.71 -0.19
C SER A 774 14.76 -17.29 -0.52
N THR A 775 15.36 -17.09 -1.68
CA THR A 775 15.30 -15.83 -2.42
C THR A 775 14.00 -15.87 -3.22
N ALA A 776 13.12 -14.89 -2.99
CA ALA A 776 11.89 -14.69 -3.75
C ALA A 776 12.16 -13.58 -4.77
N ASP A 777 12.72 -13.98 -5.91
CA ASP A 777 13.11 -13.08 -7.00
C ASP A 777 12.23 -13.31 -8.26
N GLU A 778 11.64 -14.50 -8.41
CA GLU A 778 10.79 -14.83 -9.55
C GLU A 778 9.34 -14.33 -9.40
N GLY A 779 9.17 -13.02 -9.58
CA GLY A 779 7.91 -12.40 -9.96
C GLY A 779 7.15 -11.64 -8.88
N SER A 780 7.73 -11.37 -7.70
CA SER A 780 7.15 -10.42 -6.75
C SER A 780 7.58 -8.98 -7.07
N ALA A 781 6.68 -8.01 -6.86
CA ALA A 781 6.95 -6.58 -7.11
C ALA A 781 8.01 -5.95 -6.17
N ARG A 782 8.55 -6.73 -5.23
CA ARG A 782 9.77 -6.46 -4.46
C ARG A 782 10.53 -7.78 -4.32
N PRO A 783 11.87 -7.80 -4.47
CA PRO A 783 12.66 -8.97 -4.12
C PRO A 783 12.56 -9.21 -2.60
N ALA A 784 12.56 -10.47 -2.17
CA ALA A 784 12.53 -10.77 -0.74
C ALA A 784 13.43 -11.94 -0.35
N VAL A 785 14.16 -11.82 0.76
CA VAL A 785 15.03 -12.87 1.30
C VAL A 785 14.42 -13.41 2.59
N LEU A 786 14.10 -14.71 2.60
CA LEU A 786 13.53 -15.41 3.74
C LEU A 786 14.62 -16.15 4.50
N LEU A 787 14.88 -15.75 5.74
CA LEU A 787 15.97 -16.24 6.59
C LEU A 787 15.45 -16.96 7.84
N ARG A 788 16.17 -17.97 8.32
CA ARG A 788 15.97 -18.55 9.67
C ARG A 788 17.21 -18.34 10.53
N GLU A 789 17.03 -17.80 11.74
CA GLU A 789 18.11 -17.76 12.72
C GLU A 789 18.46 -19.19 13.18
N LEU A 790 19.73 -19.57 13.05
CA LEU A 790 20.28 -20.83 13.57
C LEU A 790 20.68 -20.65 15.03
N ARG A 791 20.51 -21.69 15.85
CA ARG A 791 20.99 -21.67 17.25
C ARG A 791 22.53 -21.67 17.29
N PRO A 792 23.19 -21.18 18.35
CA PRO A 792 24.66 -21.13 18.43
C PRO A 792 25.36 -22.47 18.15
N ASP A 793 24.81 -23.58 18.67
CA ASP A 793 25.38 -24.93 18.52
C ASP A 793 24.81 -25.73 17.33
N GLU A 794 23.92 -25.12 16.53
CA GLU A 794 23.26 -25.79 15.41
C GLU A 794 24.24 -26.00 14.25
N ARG A 795 24.33 -27.23 13.76
CA ARG A 795 25.13 -27.60 12.58
C ARG A 795 24.17 -28.01 11.48
N THR A 796 24.22 -27.30 10.35
CA THR A 796 23.44 -27.60 9.16
C THR A 796 24.38 -28.05 8.05
N SER A 797 23.91 -28.93 7.16
CA SER A 797 24.49 -29.02 5.82
C SER A 797 24.45 -27.64 5.16
N HIS A 798 25.46 -27.34 4.35
CA HIS A 798 25.35 -26.26 3.38
C HIS A 798 24.50 -26.79 2.21
N ASP A 799 23.83 -25.88 1.50
CA ASP A 799 23.15 -26.12 0.21
C ASP A 799 21.85 -26.97 0.24
N GLU A 800 21.43 -27.52 1.39
CA GLU A 800 20.16 -28.25 1.54
C GLU A 800 19.27 -27.69 2.67
N LEU A 801 17.94 -27.66 2.46
CA LEU A 801 16.96 -27.27 3.48
C LEU A 801 16.51 -28.49 4.30
N ASP A 802 16.53 -28.38 5.63
CA ASP A 802 16.09 -29.44 6.55
C ASP A 802 14.58 -29.38 6.87
N GLU A 803 14.05 -30.37 7.60
CA GLU A 803 12.63 -30.40 7.99
C GLU A 803 12.20 -29.16 8.82
N THR A 804 13.12 -28.55 9.58
CA THR A 804 12.84 -27.34 10.37
C THR A 804 12.79 -26.11 9.45
N ASP A 805 13.68 -26.02 8.47
CA ASP A 805 13.63 -25.00 7.41
C ASP A 805 12.28 -25.05 6.67
N LEU A 806 11.90 -26.24 6.19
CA LEU A 806 10.66 -26.46 5.45
C LEU A 806 9.41 -26.20 6.30
N ALA A 807 9.45 -26.44 7.63
CA ALA A 807 8.37 -26.10 8.55
C ALA A 807 8.31 -24.60 8.92
N VAL A 808 9.38 -23.84 8.70
CA VAL A 808 9.45 -22.39 8.97
C VAL A 808 9.14 -21.56 7.71
N LEU A 809 9.56 -22.00 6.53
CA LEU A 809 9.39 -21.28 5.27
C LEU A 809 7.92 -20.86 4.98
N PRO A 810 6.87 -21.69 5.16
CA PRO A 810 5.48 -21.26 5.00
C PRO A 810 5.05 -20.19 6.00
N LYS A 811 5.62 -20.18 7.22
CA LYS A 811 5.32 -19.18 8.25
C LYS A 811 5.96 -17.84 7.91
N LEU A 812 7.16 -17.86 7.35
CA LEU A 812 7.83 -16.68 6.80
C LEU A 812 7.09 -16.11 5.59
N ARG A 813 6.65 -16.94 4.64
CA ARG A 813 5.80 -16.51 3.51
C ARG A 813 4.50 -15.84 3.99
N ARG A 814 3.82 -16.42 5.00
CA ARG A 814 2.65 -15.79 5.63
C ARG A 814 2.98 -14.46 6.33
N ALA A 815 4.19 -14.31 6.88
CA ALA A 815 4.62 -13.07 7.53
C ALA A 815 4.97 -11.98 6.50
N LEU A 816 5.67 -12.33 5.41
CA LEU A 816 5.92 -11.46 4.27
C LEU A 816 4.60 -10.97 3.66
N ASN A 817 3.64 -11.88 3.45
CA ASN A 817 2.31 -11.51 2.96
C ASN A 817 1.66 -10.48 3.88
N ARG A 818 1.57 -10.72 5.21
CA ARG A 818 1.02 -9.75 6.18
C ARG A 818 1.72 -8.39 6.17
N ARG A 819 3.03 -8.37 5.97
CA ARG A 819 3.79 -7.14 5.80
C ARG A 819 3.43 -6.39 4.53
N HIS A 820 3.09 -7.09 3.46
CA HIS A 820 2.49 -6.50 2.27
C HIS A 820 0.99 -6.15 2.45
N ASP A 821 0.29 -6.72 3.45
CA ASP A 821 -1.10 -6.36 3.84
C ASP A 821 -1.17 -5.05 4.66
N ALA A 822 -0.13 -4.75 5.42
CA ALA A 822 -0.15 -3.67 6.41
C ALA A 822 -0.10 -2.28 5.77
N GLU A 823 -0.80 -1.31 6.36
CA GLU A 823 -0.69 0.10 5.96
C GLU A 823 0.75 0.59 6.21
N PRO A 824 1.49 1.04 5.18
CA PRO A 824 2.93 1.25 5.29
C PRO A 824 3.25 2.49 6.14
N ARG A 825 3.68 2.26 7.39
CA ARG A 825 4.31 3.30 8.21
C ARG A 825 5.70 3.60 7.65
N VAL A 826 5.86 4.73 6.99
CA VAL A 826 7.15 5.06 6.35
C VAL A 826 8.16 5.56 7.37
N LEU A 827 9.34 4.93 7.37
CA LEU A 827 10.51 5.34 8.13
C LEU A 827 11.24 6.45 7.35
N THR A 828 11.46 7.60 7.99
CA THR A 828 12.04 8.80 7.38
C THR A 828 13.39 9.23 7.96
N GLU A 829 13.82 8.60 9.06
CA GLU A 829 15.04 8.95 9.79
C GLU A 829 16.25 8.17 9.25
N GLN A 830 17.24 8.87 8.69
CA GLN A 830 18.35 8.24 7.96
C GLN A 830 19.15 7.23 8.79
N ASP A 831 19.51 7.57 10.05
CA ASP A 831 20.23 6.64 10.93
C ASP A 831 19.45 5.33 11.18
N GLN A 832 18.12 5.42 11.22
CA GLN A 832 17.23 4.28 11.40
C GLN A 832 17.06 3.48 10.09
N LEU A 833 17.02 4.16 8.95
CA LEU A 833 17.03 3.56 7.61
C LEU A 833 18.33 2.78 7.38
N ASP A 834 19.49 3.41 7.53
CA ASP A 834 20.82 2.78 7.39
C ASP A 834 20.96 1.54 8.29
N ARG A 835 20.46 1.63 9.53
CA ARG A 835 20.48 0.52 10.51
C ARG A 835 19.60 -0.66 10.07
N MET A 836 18.59 -0.41 9.23
CA MET A 836 17.59 -1.38 8.76
C MET A 836 17.83 -1.89 7.34
N SER A 837 18.48 -1.12 6.46
CA SER A 837 18.83 -1.49 5.08
C SER A 837 20.16 -2.23 4.96
N SER A 838 21.07 -2.03 5.92
CA SER A 838 22.39 -2.66 5.90
C SER A 838 22.33 -4.20 5.73
N PRO A 839 23.13 -4.80 4.83
CA PRO A 839 22.98 -6.21 4.48
C PRO A 839 23.27 -7.16 5.65
N VAL A 840 22.63 -8.33 5.66
CA VAL A 840 22.74 -9.34 6.73
C VAL A 840 23.95 -10.24 6.46
N GLY A 841 25.01 -10.09 7.25
CA GLY A 841 26.19 -10.96 7.15
C GLY A 841 26.95 -10.87 5.82
N LEU A 842 26.74 -9.81 5.04
CA LEU A 842 27.52 -9.49 3.84
C LEU A 842 28.36 -8.23 4.08
N VAL A 843 29.52 -8.16 3.43
CA VAL A 843 30.42 -7.00 3.42
C VAL A 843 30.87 -6.69 1.99
N PRO A 844 31.18 -5.43 1.65
CA PRO A 844 31.81 -5.09 0.37
C PRO A 844 33.10 -5.87 0.14
N ALA A 845 33.28 -6.42 -1.06
CA ALA A 845 34.45 -7.23 -1.41
C ALA A 845 35.77 -6.46 -1.26
N GLU A 846 35.77 -5.15 -1.50
CA GLU A 846 36.93 -4.27 -1.30
C GLU A 846 37.43 -4.24 0.16
N LEU A 847 36.54 -4.46 1.13
CA LEU A 847 36.89 -4.55 2.55
C LEU A 847 37.42 -5.94 2.96
N ARG A 848 37.28 -6.95 2.09
CA ARG A 848 37.86 -8.29 2.27
C ARG A 848 39.31 -8.33 1.78
N ASP A 849 39.57 -7.77 0.60
CA ASP A 849 40.90 -7.78 -0.05
C ASP A 849 41.90 -6.79 0.59
N GLY A 850 41.46 -5.93 1.52
CA GLY A 850 42.33 -5.09 2.35
C GLY A 850 43.21 -5.86 3.36
N THR A 851 43.10 -7.19 3.42
CA THR A 851 43.90 -8.05 4.30
C THR A 851 45.17 -8.52 3.57
N GLU A 852 46.34 -8.05 4.04
CA GLU A 852 47.69 -8.33 3.52
C GLU A 852 48.14 -7.61 2.23
N ALA A 853 48.36 -6.30 2.35
CA ALA A 853 49.52 -5.66 1.72
C ALA A 853 50.54 -5.23 2.79
N HIS A 854 51.25 -6.19 3.39
CA HIS A 854 52.44 -5.88 4.17
C HIS A 854 53.48 -5.23 3.23
N PRO A 855 53.97 -4.01 3.50
CA PRO A 855 55.08 -3.47 2.72
C PRO A 855 56.30 -4.38 2.95
N PRO A 856 57.04 -4.76 1.89
CA PRO A 856 58.22 -5.60 2.05
C PRO A 856 59.22 -4.89 2.96
N ALA A 857 59.74 -5.62 3.96
CA ALA A 857 60.64 -5.07 4.97
C ALA A 857 61.89 -4.46 4.29
N GLY A 858 61.95 -3.14 4.27
CA GLY A 858 63.12 -2.40 3.77
C GLY A 858 64.33 -2.72 4.64
N ALA A 859 65.31 -3.41 4.05
CA ALA A 859 66.61 -3.64 4.70
C ALA A 859 67.29 -2.29 5.01
N PRO A 860 68.04 -2.17 6.12
CA PRO A 860 68.62 -0.91 6.53
C PRO A 860 69.76 -0.48 5.60
N GLU A 861 69.61 0.68 4.96
CA GLU A 861 70.70 1.31 4.20
C GLU A 861 71.76 1.88 5.18
N PRO A 862 73.07 1.66 4.95
CA PRO A 862 74.10 1.99 5.93
C PRO A 862 74.38 3.50 5.98
N ALA A 863 74.57 4.02 7.19
CA ALA A 863 74.92 5.41 7.41
C ALA A 863 76.25 5.80 6.73
N ARG A 864 76.26 7.00 6.11
CA ARG A 864 77.50 7.76 5.86
C ARG A 864 77.67 8.84 6.94
N PRO A 865 78.91 9.15 7.34
CA PRO A 865 79.20 10.04 8.46
C PRO A 865 79.32 11.51 8.06
N ASP A 866 79.47 12.34 9.10
CA ASP A 866 79.85 13.77 9.11
C ASP A 866 78.76 14.75 8.60
N ASP A 867 78.56 15.94 9.18
CA ASP A 867 79.45 16.68 10.10
C ASP A 867 78.69 17.53 11.17
N ALA A 868 79.47 18.11 12.07
CA ALA A 868 79.18 18.59 13.42
C ALA A 868 78.20 19.77 13.67
N ALA A 869 77.94 19.93 14.98
CA ALA A 869 77.46 21.11 15.73
C ALA A 869 75.94 21.42 15.75
N GLY A 870 75.31 21.74 16.88
CA GLY A 870 75.79 21.76 18.28
C GLY A 870 75.09 22.83 19.13
N LEU A 871 74.84 22.52 20.42
CA LEU A 871 74.29 23.42 21.46
C LEU A 871 72.80 23.81 21.29
N ALA A 872 71.97 23.97 22.32
CA ALA A 872 72.08 23.60 23.74
C ALA A 872 70.67 23.54 24.39
N THR A 873 70.52 22.60 25.33
CA THR A 873 69.88 22.71 26.67
C THR A 873 69.06 23.98 27.00
N THR A 874 67.95 23.91 27.76
CA THR A 874 67.74 23.11 28.99
C THR A 874 66.25 22.97 29.30
N ALA A 875 65.84 21.85 29.91
CA ALA A 875 64.47 21.62 30.39
C ALA A 875 64.30 21.95 31.88
N ARG A 876 63.04 22.18 32.29
CA ARG A 876 62.47 21.50 33.46
C ARG A 876 60.96 21.43 33.41
#